data_AF-W6KHN0-F1
#
_entry.id   AF-W6KHN0-F1
#
_cell.length_a   1.000
_cell.length_b   1.000
_cell.length_c   1.000
_cell.angle_alpha   90.00
_cell.angle_beta   90.00
_cell.angle_gamma   90.00
#
_symmetry.space_group_name_H-M   'P 1'
#
loop_
_entity.id
_entity.type
_entity.pdbx_description
1 polymer ?
#
loop_
_entity_poly.entity_id
_entity_poly.type
_entity_poly.pdbx_seq_one_letter_code
_entity_poly.pdbx_strand_id
1 'polypeptide(L)'
;MNHFFKSSSAELTSAKEEIDMLRQKIKTVEAIASSLEDQLAEERKKNVDLKGTAQMWEDTVKAMDEAHRCEISGLRDELSIYKQIKEATDEDITVVVSESINSSLQGIRQEYELKINKLTEDTQLLQNRLTESDSLRAEGLKELEDVKAAYLRAEKRFREDIARVHEQYEVGRREMEKKHISELEELRKMAESHYGRELSDESKPEKHSELITALNHEIQHLNESNRLLQQDIDQKEQILVDVQQKHAEWREKVKSIKRQDNETIENLKRRLESASASPAAAEGQPNPQLSKELEKLNEKFEEERMMNRETIKRLQEQLTEAEKKVLELQRSEDSLDKVQPESDKNEIQDHDRAESQHQSRRGGNCRSRRGRRQKTQGQDNVVLLGHNMDLSCHQSSVSQNATEAERASQDHTEMERLRDQLEAMTAERDAAVERASQDHTEMERLRGQLNKSNDSLKHIESNLLLWKEKVKTAKLRDTEKISELETALSDNKETTATAVGEMKNLLSRYGGPVDNTTSLQELIFGFDKFLASVVGALALSLSEPIDEHTNPLTSMAERLHQRVVCLSREQSILQQANESLERDKSELQKELQKCEEEFEALKKQSEEVSNMVHQDELNKLLELNRQLEERCELLRKEVKRQREAFHRDRAHHELASVLVSTHKDSKETEFALRAAAGGVFEKDMLSLAATQSQRDNEIKFMRMKIAELEKENTDLKKSCEHNNKVIVEYTKEIEVMKSNQRVQVSIEYVKNIIYQFLCANEDLRMRLIPAIGTVLEFNAKEKQDILVANPKCPKFH
;
A
#
# COMPACT_ATOMS: atom_id res chain seq x y z
N MET A 1 62.86 -39.64 20.54
CA MET A 1 62.93 -39.19 19.14
C MET A 1 61.70 -38.41 18.66
N ASN A 2 60.90 -37.75 19.53
CA ASN A 2 59.67 -37.05 19.12
C ASN A 2 59.65 -35.53 19.40
N HIS A 3 60.81 -34.91 19.62
CA HIS A 3 60.89 -33.45 19.88
C HIS A 3 61.63 -32.65 18.80
N PHE A 4 62.04 -33.27 17.69
CA PHE A 4 62.83 -32.60 16.63
C PHE A 4 62.04 -32.17 15.37
N PHE A 5 60.79 -32.59 15.19
CA PHE A 5 60.02 -32.32 13.95
C PHE A 5 58.94 -31.23 14.07
N LYS A 6 58.79 -30.55 15.22
CA LYS A 6 57.75 -29.51 15.38
C LYS A 6 58.14 -28.14 14.81
N SER A 7 59.41 -27.88 14.52
CA SER A 7 59.87 -26.57 14.00
C SER A 7 59.68 -26.41 12.49
N SER A 8 59.61 -27.51 11.72
CA SER A 8 59.54 -27.46 10.25
C SER A 8 58.15 -27.13 9.70
N SER A 9 57.08 -27.27 10.51
CA SER A 9 55.70 -27.02 10.04
C SER A 9 55.36 -25.53 9.95
N ALA A 10 55.95 -24.69 10.81
CA ALA A 10 55.70 -23.25 10.83
C ALA A 10 56.47 -22.52 9.72
N GLU A 11 57.68 -22.98 9.40
CA GLU A 11 58.47 -22.48 8.28
C GLU A 11 57.82 -22.81 6.94
N LEU A 12 57.20 -24.00 6.82
CA LEU A 12 56.50 -24.40 5.58
C LEU A 12 55.22 -23.58 5.34
N THR A 13 54.49 -23.21 6.40
CA THR A 13 53.30 -22.35 6.29
C THR A 13 53.71 -20.90 5.95
N SER A 14 54.77 -20.38 6.57
CA SER A 14 55.31 -19.05 6.26
C SER A 14 55.82 -18.96 4.82
N ALA A 15 56.51 -19.99 4.32
CA ALA A 15 56.98 -20.04 2.93
C ALA A 15 55.82 -20.13 1.92
N LYS A 16 54.72 -20.80 2.29
CA LYS A 16 53.53 -20.90 1.45
C LYS A 16 52.79 -19.56 1.35
N GLU A 17 52.64 -18.84 2.46
CA GLU A 17 52.10 -17.48 2.50
C GLU A 17 52.96 -16.50 1.68
N GLU A 18 54.29 -16.64 1.74
CA GLU A 18 55.21 -15.82 0.93
C GLU A 18 55.07 -16.11 -0.57
N ILE A 19 54.92 -17.39 -0.97
CA ILE A 19 54.68 -17.78 -2.36
C ILE A 19 53.32 -17.26 -2.85
N ASP A 20 52.27 -17.33 -2.04
CA ASP A 20 50.94 -16.82 -2.41
C ASP A 20 50.95 -15.29 -2.56
N MET A 21 51.67 -14.59 -1.69
CA MET A 21 51.91 -13.14 -1.82
C MET A 21 52.68 -12.82 -3.11
N LEU A 22 53.70 -13.60 -3.46
CA LEU A 22 54.46 -13.43 -4.71
C LEU A 22 53.60 -13.72 -5.94
N ARG A 23 52.74 -14.74 -5.90
CA ARG A 23 51.77 -15.04 -6.99
C ARG A 23 50.77 -13.91 -7.17
N GLN A 24 50.27 -13.34 -6.07
CA GLN A 24 49.38 -12.18 -6.12
C GLN A 24 50.11 -10.96 -6.70
N LYS A 25 51.37 -10.72 -6.31
CA LYS A 25 52.21 -9.65 -6.90
C LYS A 25 52.43 -9.86 -8.40
N ILE A 26 52.75 -11.08 -8.84
CA ILE A 26 52.91 -11.41 -10.26
C ILE A 26 51.61 -11.13 -11.01
N LYS A 27 50.47 -11.59 -10.51
CA LYS A 27 49.16 -11.34 -11.14
C LYS A 27 48.84 -9.84 -11.24
N THR A 28 49.23 -9.07 -10.23
CA THR A 28 49.07 -7.61 -10.21
C THR A 28 49.98 -6.95 -11.26
N VAL A 29 51.23 -7.40 -11.37
CA VAL A 29 52.19 -6.93 -12.38
C VAL A 29 51.73 -7.29 -13.80
N GLU A 30 51.17 -8.47 -14.02
CA GLU A 30 50.59 -8.87 -15.31
C GLU A 30 49.39 -8.00 -15.71
N ALA A 31 48.51 -7.69 -14.75
CA ALA A 31 47.38 -6.77 -14.99
C ALA A 31 47.86 -5.34 -15.33
N ILE A 32 48.90 -4.86 -14.63
CA ILE A 32 49.53 -3.57 -14.92
C ILE A 32 50.18 -3.58 -16.31
N ALA A 33 50.88 -4.66 -16.67
CA ALA A 33 51.51 -4.80 -17.98
C ALA A 33 50.46 -4.77 -19.11
N SER A 34 49.37 -5.52 -18.96
CA SER A 34 48.25 -5.51 -19.94
C SER A 34 47.63 -4.11 -20.08
N SER A 35 47.42 -3.41 -18.96
CA SER A 35 46.87 -2.05 -18.99
C SER A 35 47.80 -1.04 -19.66
N LEU A 36 49.11 -1.14 -19.42
CA LEU A 36 50.11 -0.29 -20.08
C LEU A 36 50.21 -0.58 -21.58
N GLU A 37 50.02 -1.83 -22.00
CA GLU A 37 49.96 -2.19 -23.42
C GLU A 37 48.73 -1.59 -24.10
N ASP A 38 47.58 -1.57 -23.43
CA ASP A 38 46.35 -0.94 -23.93
C ASP A 38 46.49 0.58 -24.06
N GLN A 39 47.06 1.24 -23.04
CA GLN A 39 47.34 2.68 -23.08
C GLN A 39 48.35 3.04 -24.18
N LEU A 40 49.39 2.21 -24.36
CA LEU A 40 50.35 2.39 -25.44
C LEU A 40 49.68 2.27 -26.81
N ALA A 41 48.72 1.35 -26.97
CA ALA A 41 47.95 1.21 -28.21
C ALA A 41 47.05 2.42 -28.48
N GLU A 42 46.44 2.99 -27.44
CA GLU A 42 45.59 4.18 -27.53
C GLU A 42 46.39 5.44 -27.89
N GLU A 43 47.54 5.65 -27.25
CA GLU A 43 48.42 6.78 -27.56
C GLU A 43 49.02 6.67 -28.96
N ARG A 44 49.35 5.44 -29.39
CA ARG A 44 49.75 5.17 -30.78
C ARG A 44 48.66 5.58 -31.77
N LYS A 45 47.39 5.39 -31.42
CA LYS A 45 46.26 5.80 -32.25
C LYS A 45 46.12 7.32 -32.30
N LYS A 46 46.11 7.98 -31.14
CA LYS A 46 46.06 9.45 -31.07
C LYS A 46 47.22 10.08 -31.84
N ASN A 47 48.41 9.49 -31.80
CA ASN A 47 49.57 9.97 -32.55
C ASN A 47 49.36 9.87 -34.06
N VAL A 48 48.76 8.78 -34.56
CA VAL A 48 48.43 8.66 -35.99
C VAL A 48 47.33 9.64 -36.39
N ASP A 49 46.30 9.84 -35.56
CA ASP A 49 45.26 10.83 -35.82
C ASP A 49 45.85 12.26 -35.82
N LEU A 50 46.74 12.56 -34.86
CA LEU A 50 47.46 13.84 -34.79
C LEU A 50 48.39 14.02 -36.00
N LYS A 51 49.11 12.99 -36.44
CA LYS A 51 49.90 13.05 -37.69
C LYS A 51 49.02 13.30 -38.90
N GLY A 52 47.84 12.68 -38.97
CA GLY A 52 46.86 12.93 -40.03
C GLY A 52 46.36 14.38 -40.00
N THR A 53 46.03 14.91 -38.83
CA THR A 53 45.64 16.33 -38.70
C THR A 53 46.81 17.25 -39.02
N ALA A 54 48.02 16.98 -38.55
CA ALA A 54 49.21 17.78 -38.82
C ALA A 54 49.54 17.80 -40.31
N GLN A 55 49.40 16.66 -41.01
CA GLN A 55 49.54 16.61 -42.47
C GLN A 55 48.47 17.45 -43.15
N MET A 56 47.20 17.39 -42.70
CA MET A 56 46.16 18.26 -43.23
C MET A 56 46.46 19.75 -42.99
N TRP A 57 46.96 20.12 -41.80
CA TRP A 57 47.39 21.49 -41.51
C TRP A 57 48.59 21.89 -42.38
N GLU A 58 49.56 21.00 -42.59
CA GLU A 58 50.71 21.24 -43.47
C GLU A 58 50.27 21.45 -44.92
N ASP A 59 49.33 20.63 -45.42
CA ASP A 59 48.76 20.76 -46.76
C ASP A 59 47.94 22.05 -46.89
N THR A 60 47.21 22.44 -45.84
CA THR A 60 46.46 23.71 -45.78
C THR A 60 47.41 24.90 -45.78
N VAL A 61 48.49 24.85 -44.99
CA VAL A 61 49.52 25.90 -44.96
C VAL A 61 50.24 25.98 -46.31
N LYS A 62 50.59 24.85 -46.94
CA LYS A 62 51.15 24.84 -48.30
C LYS A 62 50.20 25.46 -49.32
N ALA A 63 48.91 25.14 -49.24
CA ALA A 63 47.89 25.74 -50.09
C ALA A 63 47.77 27.26 -49.85
N MET A 64 47.81 27.70 -48.59
CA MET A 64 47.82 29.12 -48.22
C MET A 64 49.09 29.83 -48.69
N ASP A 65 50.26 29.22 -48.52
CA ASP A 65 51.54 29.77 -48.97
C ASP A 65 51.59 29.87 -50.50
N GLU A 66 51.03 28.90 -51.21
CA GLU A 66 50.92 28.95 -52.67
C GLU A 66 49.91 30.02 -53.11
N ALA A 67 48.77 30.15 -52.41
CA ALA A 67 47.81 31.22 -52.66
C ALA A 67 48.44 32.60 -52.40
N HIS A 68 49.15 32.78 -51.28
CA HIS A 68 49.88 34.01 -50.97
C HIS A 68 51.03 34.26 -51.96
N ARG A 69 51.74 33.23 -52.44
CA ARG A 69 52.75 33.40 -53.48
C ARG A 69 52.14 33.88 -54.79
N CYS A 70 51.01 33.30 -55.20
CA CYS A 70 50.25 33.74 -56.37
C CYS A 70 49.75 35.18 -56.20
N GLU A 71 49.21 35.53 -55.03
CA GLU A 71 48.74 36.87 -54.70
C GLU A 71 49.87 37.89 -54.66
N ILE A 72 51.00 37.58 -54.01
CA ILE A 72 52.20 38.42 -54.00
C ILE A 72 52.75 38.60 -55.42
N SER A 73 52.70 37.56 -56.26
CA SER A 73 53.07 37.68 -57.68
C SER A 73 52.12 38.63 -58.41
N GLY A 74 50.81 38.47 -58.24
CA GLY A 74 49.80 39.36 -58.82
C GLY A 74 49.98 40.81 -58.37
N LEU A 75 50.21 41.05 -57.07
CA LEU A 75 50.49 42.37 -56.52
C LEU A 75 51.83 42.95 -57.01
N ARG A 76 52.85 42.13 -57.27
CA ARG A 76 54.10 42.58 -57.89
C ARG A 76 53.90 42.96 -59.35
N ASP A 77 53.09 42.20 -60.08
CA ASP A 77 52.74 42.51 -61.47
C ASP A 77 51.91 43.80 -61.53
N GLU A 78 50.94 43.98 -60.64
CA GLU A 78 50.19 45.23 -60.47
C GLU A 78 51.10 46.40 -60.08
N LEU A 79 52.00 46.24 -59.11
CA LEU A 79 52.98 47.26 -58.74
C LEU A 79 53.93 47.60 -59.91
N SER A 80 54.26 46.62 -60.75
CA SER A 80 55.03 46.83 -61.97
C SER A 80 54.24 47.65 -62.99
N ILE A 81 52.94 47.36 -63.15
CA ILE A 81 52.02 48.14 -63.98
C ILE A 81 51.90 49.57 -63.43
N TYR A 82 51.70 49.75 -62.12
CA TYR A 82 51.63 51.07 -61.48
C TYR A 82 52.94 51.86 -61.60
N LYS A 83 54.10 51.20 -61.54
CA LYS A 83 55.41 51.84 -61.83
C LYS A 83 55.51 52.26 -63.29
N GLN A 84 55.09 51.41 -64.24
CA GLN A 84 55.07 51.76 -65.66
C GLN A 84 54.10 52.90 -65.97
N ILE A 85 52.93 52.94 -65.31
CA ILE A 85 51.96 54.05 -65.42
C ILE A 85 52.55 55.33 -64.80
N LYS A 86 53.20 55.25 -63.63
CA LYS A 86 53.90 56.38 -63.02
C LYS A 86 55.03 56.94 -63.90
N GLU A 87 55.75 56.07 -64.60
CA GLU A 87 56.82 56.45 -65.54
C GLU A 87 56.25 56.99 -66.87
N ALA A 88 55.04 56.59 -67.25
CA ALA A 88 54.37 56.99 -68.50
C ALA A 88 53.45 58.23 -68.35
N THR A 89 52.95 58.51 -67.15
CA THR A 89 52.00 59.60 -66.87
C THR A 89 52.37 60.29 -65.56
N ASP A 90 52.76 61.56 -65.66
CA ASP A 90 53.21 62.44 -64.58
C ASP A 90 52.01 62.97 -63.75
N GLU A 91 51.10 62.09 -63.31
CA GLU A 91 49.92 62.41 -62.50
C GLU A 91 49.88 61.63 -61.16
N ASP A 92 49.46 62.33 -60.10
CA ASP A 92 49.64 61.94 -58.70
C ASP A 92 48.83 60.71 -58.27
N ILE A 93 49.56 59.64 -57.89
CA ILE A 93 49.13 58.34 -57.35
C ILE A 93 48.16 58.43 -56.15
N THR A 94 48.06 59.60 -55.54
CA THR A 94 47.31 59.89 -54.32
C THR A 94 45.80 59.65 -54.45
N VAL A 95 45.20 59.87 -55.62
CA VAL A 95 43.74 59.72 -55.82
C VAL A 95 43.33 58.25 -55.88
N VAL A 96 44.03 57.42 -56.66
CA VAL A 96 43.72 55.99 -56.83
C VAL A 96 43.89 55.22 -55.52
N VAL A 97 44.93 55.52 -54.75
CA VAL A 97 45.16 54.91 -53.42
C VAL A 97 44.06 55.31 -52.43
N SER A 98 43.58 56.56 -52.48
CA SER A 98 42.52 57.03 -51.59
C SER A 98 41.16 56.38 -51.88
N GLU A 99 40.82 56.11 -53.14
CA GLU A 99 39.61 55.38 -53.52
C GLU A 99 39.68 53.91 -53.10
N SER A 100 40.83 53.26 -53.25
CA SER A 100 41.05 51.88 -52.82
C SER A 100 40.92 51.73 -51.29
N ILE A 101 41.56 52.62 -50.51
CA ILE A 101 41.45 52.63 -49.04
C ILE A 101 40.00 52.83 -48.60
N ASN A 102 39.27 53.75 -49.24
CA ASN A 102 37.86 53.99 -48.91
C ASN A 102 36.97 52.79 -49.24
N SER A 103 37.24 52.07 -50.33
CA SER A 103 36.53 50.83 -50.68
C SER A 103 36.80 49.71 -49.66
N SER A 104 38.05 49.51 -49.25
CA SER A 104 38.39 48.52 -48.20
C SER A 104 37.76 48.88 -46.85
N LEU A 105 37.79 50.16 -46.45
CA LEU A 105 37.13 50.62 -45.22
C LEU A 105 35.61 50.45 -45.29
N GLN A 106 35.00 50.59 -46.47
CA GLN A 106 33.56 50.35 -46.66
C GLN A 106 33.23 48.86 -46.52
N GLY A 107 34.05 47.96 -47.07
CA GLY A 107 33.90 46.51 -46.89
C GLY A 107 33.99 46.08 -45.43
N ILE A 108 34.98 46.60 -44.70
CA ILE A 108 35.14 46.33 -43.26
C ILE A 108 33.92 46.83 -42.48
N ARG A 109 33.40 48.03 -42.79
CA ARG A 109 32.19 48.56 -42.13
C ARG A 109 30.98 47.67 -42.35
N GLN A 110 30.76 47.19 -43.58
CA GLN A 110 29.65 46.28 -43.89
C GLN A 110 29.77 44.95 -43.15
N GLU A 111 30.98 44.41 -43.01
CA GLU A 111 31.21 43.16 -42.28
C GLU A 111 30.93 43.31 -40.78
N TYR A 112 31.37 44.42 -40.17
CA TYR A 112 31.05 44.71 -38.77
C TYR A 112 29.55 45.00 -38.57
N GLU A 113 28.88 45.65 -39.51
CA GLU A 113 27.45 45.92 -39.46
C GLU A 113 26.64 44.60 -39.52
N LEU A 114 27.02 43.66 -40.39
CA LEU A 114 26.46 42.31 -40.41
C LEU A 114 26.68 41.57 -39.09
N LYS A 115 27.87 41.68 -38.50
CA LYS A 115 28.20 41.02 -37.23
C LYS A 115 27.43 41.62 -36.05
N ILE A 116 27.25 42.94 -36.02
CA ILE A 116 26.42 43.64 -35.03
C ILE A 116 24.96 43.23 -35.17
N ASN A 117 24.44 43.17 -36.39
CA ASN A 117 23.05 42.75 -36.64
C ASN A 117 22.83 41.30 -36.16
N LYS A 118 23.74 40.39 -36.48
CA LYS A 118 23.67 39.00 -36.01
C LYS A 118 23.74 38.88 -34.49
N LEU A 119 24.65 39.60 -33.83
CA LEU A 119 24.71 39.62 -32.36
C LEU A 119 23.46 40.21 -31.73
N THR A 120 22.83 41.20 -32.38
CA THR A 120 21.57 41.79 -31.94
C THR A 120 20.42 40.78 -32.03
N GLU A 121 20.35 40.03 -33.14
CA GLU A 121 19.39 38.93 -33.32
C GLU A 121 19.58 37.81 -32.29
N ASP A 122 20.82 37.37 -32.06
CA ASP A 122 21.15 36.34 -31.07
C ASP A 122 20.79 36.79 -29.64
N THR A 123 21.04 38.06 -29.32
CA THR A 123 20.67 38.66 -28.03
C THR A 123 19.15 38.69 -27.85
N GLN A 124 18.41 39.08 -28.89
CA GLN A 124 16.96 39.09 -28.87
C GLN A 124 16.38 37.68 -28.69
N LEU A 125 16.97 36.68 -29.34
CA LEU A 125 16.56 35.28 -29.22
C LEU A 125 16.80 34.73 -27.81
N LEU A 126 17.97 35.03 -27.21
CA LEU A 126 18.25 34.68 -25.82
C LEU A 126 17.29 35.39 -24.85
N GLN A 127 16.95 36.64 -25.11
CA GLN A 127 16.03 37.41 -24.28
C GLN A 127 14.61 36.83 -24.33
N ASN A 128 14.15 36.41 -25.51
CA ASN A 128 12.88 35.71 -25.66
C ASN A 128 12.88 34.36 -24.91
N ARG A 129 13.95 33.56 -25.02
CA ARG A 129 14.10 32.29 -24.28
C ARG A 129 14.12 32.49 -22.77
N LEU A 130 14.72 33.58 -22.29
CA LEU A 130 14.73 33.91 -20.87
C LEU A 130 13.32 34.25 -20.38
N THR A 131 12.56 35.05 -21.15
CA THR A 131 11.15 35.36 -20.81
C THR A 131 10.25 34.13 -20.81
N GLU A 132 10.46 33.20 -21.74
CA GLU A 132 9.76 31.92 -21.79
C GLU A 132 10.09 31.06 -20.56
N SER A 133 11.39 30.97 -20.21
CA SER A 133 11.82 30.27 -19.00
C SER A 133 11.27 30.88 -17.71
N ASP A 134 11.15 32.21 -17.62
CA ASP A 134 10.56 32.88 -16.47
C ASP A 134 9.03 32.66 -16.40
N SER A 135 8.35 32.59 -17.54
CA SER A 135 6.92 32.22 -17.62
C SER A 135 6.68 30.81 -17.10
N LEU A 136 7.46 29.82 -17.58
CA LEU A 136 7.38 28.44 -17.11
C LEU A 136 7.70 28.30 -15.62
N ARG A 137 8.64 29.10 -15.10
CA ARG A 137 8.94 29.14 -13.66
C ARG A 137 7.75 29.67 -12.86
N ALA A 138 7.07 30.70 -13.36
CA ALA A 138 5.87 31.25 -12.71
C ALA A 138 4.71 30.25 -12.72
N GLU A 139 4.51 29.52 -13.82
CA GLU A 139 3.54 28.43 -13.92
C GLU A 139 3.85 27.31 -12.91
N GLY A 140 5.09 26.83 -12.87
CA GLY A 140 5.49 25.80 -11.90
C GLY A 140 5.36 26.23 -10.44
N LEU A 141 5.58 27.51 -10.13
CA LEU A 141 5.33 28.05 -8.79
C LEU A 141 3.84 28.05 -8.44
N LYS A 142 2.97 28.39 -9.39
CA LYS A 142 1.52 28.37 -9.22
C LYS A 142 1.00 26.95 -9.02
N GLU A 143 1.45 25.99 -9.84
CA GLU A 143 1.10 24.58 -9.68
C GLU A 143 1.54 24.03 -8.32
N LEU A 144 2.74 24.39 -7.85
CA LEU A 144 3.20 24.01 -6.52
C LEU A 144 2.30 24.56 -5.41
N GLU A 145 1.78 25.78 -5.57
CA GLU A 145 0.88 26.42 -4.63
C GLU A 145 -0.51 25.76 -4.62
N ASP A 146 -1.03 25.42 -5.80
CA ASP A 146 -2.28 24.67 -5.98
C ASP A 146 -2.19 23.27 -5.37
N VAL A 147 -1.07 22.56 -5.55
CA VAL A 147 -0.81 21.25 -4.95
C VAL A 147 -0.74 21.35 -3.42
N LYS A 148 -0.06 22.37 -2.88
CA LYS A 148 -0.05 22.61 -1.42
C LYS A 148 -1.45 22.86 -0.87
N ALA A 149 -2.27 23.65 -1.58
CA ALA A 149 -3.65 23.91 -1.19
C ALA A 149 -4.54 22.65 -1.29
N ALA A 150 -4.31 21.79 -2.28
CA ALA A 150 -5.00 20.50 -2.39
C ALA A 150 -4.61 19.55 -1.24
N TYR A 151 -3.31 19.46 -0.91
CA TYR A 151 -2.83 18.65 0.22
C TYR A 151 -3.44 19.08 1.55
N LEU A 152 -3.46 20.39 1.86
CA LEU A 152 -4.06 20.90 3.09
C LEU A 152 -5.57 20.61 3.18
N ARG A 153 -6.29 20.67 2.05
CA ARG A 153 -7.70 20.29 1.97
C ARG A 153 -7.90 18.79 2.22
N ALA A 154 -7.05 17.95 1.64
CA ALA A 154 -7.09 16.50 1.85
C ALA A 154 -6.79 16.13 3.32
N GLU A 155 -5.78 16.75 3.92
CA GLU A 155 -5.43 16.56 5.34
C GLU A 155 -6.59 16.97 6.27
N LYS A 156 -7.26 18.10 5.95
CA LYS A 156 -8.45 18.53 6.68
C LYS A 156 -9.59 17.51 6.58
N ARG A 157 -9.90 17.04 5.36
CA ARG A 157 -10.94 16.02 5.14
C ARG A 157 -10.63 14.72 5.88
N PHE A 158 -9.38 14.27 5.82
CA PHE A 158 -8.95 13.05 6.51
C PHE A 158 -9.12 13.18 8.04
N ARG A 159 -8.80 14.35 8.63
CA ARG A 159 -9.07 14.62 10.05
C ARG A 159 -10.57 14.57 10.37
N GLU A 160 -11.41 15.14 9.52
CA GLU A 160 -12.87 15.12 9.67
C GLU A 160 -13.44 13.70 9.54
N ASP A 161 -12.93 12.89 8.62
CA ASP A 161 -13.31 11.48 8.44
C ASP A 161 -12.94 10.64 9.67
N ILE A 162 -11.72 10.80 10.20
CA ILE A 162 -11.32 10.12 11.45
C ILE A 162 -12.24 10.52 12.60
N ALA A 163 -12.58 11.81 12.73
CA ALA A 163 -13.48 12.28 13.78
C ALA A 163 -14.88 11.66 13.64
N ARG A 164 -15.42 11.59 12.42
CA ARG A 164 -16.72 10.94 12.15
C ARG A 164 -16.71 9.45 12.49
N VAL A 165 -15.68 8.71 12.08
CA VAL A 165 -15.56 7.28 12.38
C VAL A 165 -15.45 7.05 13.89
N HIS A 166 -14.68 7.90 14.59
CA HIS A 166 -14.57 7.82 16.03
C HIS A 166 -15.91 8.09 16.72
N GLU A 167 -16.67 9.09 16.25
CA GLU A 167 -18.00 9.39 16.78
C GLU A 167 -18.99 8.23 16.53
N GLN A 168 -18.99 7.62 15.35
CA GLN A 168 -19.80 6.45 15.05
C GLN A 168 -19.45 5.24 15.93
N TYR A 169 -18.16 4.99 16.14
CA TYR A 169 -17.69 3.94 17.05
C TYR A 169 -18.19 4.18 18.48
N GLU A 170 -18.10 5.42 18.96
CA GLU A 170 -18.56 5.82 20.29
C GLU A 170 -20.08 5.69 20.44
N VAL A 171 -20.86 6.04 19.42
CA VAL A 171 -22.32 5.84 19.39
C VAL A 171 -22.66 4.35 19.42
N GLY A 172 -22.03 3.54 18.56
CA GLY A 172 -22.25 2.10 18.52
C GLY A 172 -21.91 1.41 19.85
N ARG A 173 -20.81 1.83 20.50
CA ARG A 173 -20.45 1.37 21.85
C ARG A 173 -21.54 1.68 22.88
N ARG A 174 -22.06 2.92 22.90
CA ARG A 174 -23.14 3.33 23.82
C ARG A 174 -24.44 2.59 23.54
N GLU A 175 -24.75 2.28 22.29
CA GLU A 175 -25.93 1.48 21.94
C GLU A 175 -25.81 0.03 22.41
N MET A 176 -24.64 -0.58 22.27
CA MET A 176 -24.35 -1.91 22.81
C MET A 176 -24.46 -1.92 24.33
N GLU A 177 -23.91 -0.91 25.02
CA GLU A 177 -24.07 -0.76 26.48
C GLU A 177 -25.54 -0.63 26.88
N LYS A 178 -26.33 0.18 26.14
CA LYS A 178 -27.78 0.31 26.39
C LYS A 178 -28.52 -1.01 26.17
N LYS A 179 -28.20 -1.77 25.13
CA LYS A 179 -28.80 -3.09 24.87
C LYS A 179 -28.50 -4.07 26.01
N HIS A 180 -27.24 -4.19 26.41
CA HIS A 180 -26.87 -5.02 27.56
C HIS A 180 -27.58 -4.61 28.84
N ILE A 181 -27.71 -3.30 29.11
CA ILE A 181 -28.46 -2.82 30.29
C ILE A 181 -29.95 -3.19 30.18
N SER A 182 -30.56 -3.07 29.00
CA SER A 182 -31.96 -3.45 28.77
C SER A 182 -32.18 -4.95 28.95
N GLU A 183 -31.28 -5.79 28.42
CA GLU A 183 -31.30 -7.24 28.59
C GLU A 183 -31.17 -7.63 30.06
N LEU A 184 -30.26 -6.98 30.80
CA LEU A 184 -30.13 -7.18 32.25
C LEU A 184 -31.40 -6.76 33.01
N GLU A 185 -32.07 -5.69 32.60
CA GLU A 185 -33.36 -5.27 33.19
C GLU A 185 -34.49 -6.26 32.87
N GLU A 186 -34.53 -6.84 31.67
CA GLU A 186 -35.51 -7.86 31.29
C GLU A 186 -35.28 -9.18 32.02
N LEU A 187 -34.04 -9.65 32.11
CA LEU A 187 -33.67 -10.82 32.91
C LEU A 187 -34.04 -10.63 34.38
N ARG A 188 -33.82 -9.42 34.91
CA ARG A 188 -34.22 -9.07 36.27
C ARG A 188 -35.74 -9.11 36.44
N LYS A 189 -36.52 -8.54 35.51
CA LYS A 189 -37.99 -8.61 35.55
C LYS A 189 -38.50 -10.04 35.43
N MET A 190 -37.89 -10.86 34.57
CA MET A 190 -38.22 -12.28 34.46
C MET A 190 -37.95 -13.00 35.79
N ALA A 191 -36.80 -12.78 36.41
CA ALA A 191 -36.49 -13.35 37.72
C ALA A 191 -37.48 -12.89 38.81
N GLU A 192 -37.85 -11.60 38.85
CA GLU A 192 -38.86 -11.07 39.78
C GLU A 192 -40.26 -11.67 39.53
N SER A 193 -40.62 -11.91 38.26
CA SER A 193 -41.91 -12.53 37.89
C SER A 193 -41.95 -14.04 38.15
N HIS A 194 -40.83 -14.74 37.99
CA HIS A 194 -40.68 -16.15 38.37
C HIS A 194 -40.79 -16.32 39.88
N TYR A 195 -40.11 -15.46 40.65
CA TYR A 195 -40.22 -15.44 42.11
C TYR A 195 -41.66 -15.11 42.58
N GLY A 196 -42.38 -14.25 41.84
CA GLY A 196 -43.79 -13.94 42.10
C GLY A 196 -44.77 -15.06 41.72
N ARG A 197 -44.49 -15.85 40.67
CA ARG A 197 -45.30 -17.02 40.26
C ARG A 197 -45.05 -18.25 41.12
N GLU A 198 -43.81 -18.50 41.54
CA GLU A 198 -43.47 -19.61 42.45
C GLU A 198 -44.16 -19.49 43.81
N LEU A 199 -44.48 -18.27 44.26
CA LEU A 199 -45.30 -18.02 45.45
C LEU A 199 -46.81 -18.19 45.22
N SER A 200 -47.28 -18.32 43.97
CA SER A 200 -48.71 -18.30 43.63
C SER A 200 -49.24 -19.55 42.93
N ASP A 201 -48.40 -20.40 42.32
CA ASP A 201 -48.84 -21.54 41.49
C ASP A 201 -48.25 -22.87 41.96
N GLU A 202 -48.78 -23.40 43.07
CA GLU A 202 -48.51 -24.77 43.55
C GLU A 202 -49.36 -25.85 42.83
N SER A 203 -50.02 -25.59 41.68
CA SER A 203 -51.09 -26.52 41.22
C SER A 203 -51.25 -26.87 39.72
N LYS A 204 -50.29 -26.69 38.80
CA LYS A 204 -50.49 -27.09 37.38
C LYS A 204 -49.32 -27.85 36.73
N PRO A 205 -49.31 -29.20 36.81
CA PRO A 205 -48.21 -30.05 36.30
C PRO A 205 -48.14 -30.16 34.76
N GLU A 206 -49.22 -29.90 34.02
CA GLU A 206 -49.26 -30.10 32.56
C GLU A 206 -48.44 -29.05 31.78
N LYS A 207 -48.49 -27.77 32.18
CA LYS A 207 -47.68 -26.71 31.56
C LYS A 207 -46.19 -26.84 31.88
N HIS A 208 -45.86 -27.34 33.07
CA HIS A 208 -44.48 -27.67 33.43
C HIS A 208 -43.96 -28.82 32.60
N SER A 209 -44.78 -29.84 32.32
CA SER A 209 -44.39 -30.95 31.45
C SER A 209 -44.09 -30.46 30.02
N GLU A 210 -44.95 -29.62 29.44
CA GLU A 210 -44.77 -29.07 28.09
C GLU A 210 -43.49 -28.23 27.97
N LEU A 211 -43.24 -27.35 28.94
CA LEU A 211 -42.04 -26.52 29.00
C LEU A 211 -40.76 -27.36 29.16
N ILE A 212 -40.79 -28.41 30.00
CA ILE A 212 -39.67 -29.34 30.16
C ILE A 212 -39.38 -30.07 28.85
N THR A 213 -40.41 -30.51 28.10
CA THR A 213 -40.19 -31.11 26.77
C THR A 213 -39.61 -30.13 25.76
N ALA A 214 -40.07 -28.88 25.72
CA ALA A 214 -39.54 -27.86 24.80
C ALA A 214 -38.07 -27.52 25.12
N LEU A 215 -37.76 -27.31 26.40
CA LEU A 215 -36.38 -27.07 26.84
C LEU A 215 -35.48 -28.27 26.56
N ASN A 216 -35.97 -29.51 26.74
CA ASN A 216 -35.19 -30.69 26.40
C ASN A 216 -34.90 -30.82 24.90
N HIS A 217 -35.82 -30.41 24.02
CA HIS A 217 -35.56 -30.40 22.57
C HIS A 217 -34.53 -29.33 22.20
N GLU A 218 -34.62 -28.14 22.80
CA GLU A 218 -33.66 -27.06 22.53
C GLU A 218 -32.26 -27.38 23.07
N ILE A 219 -32.18 -27.99 24.26
CA ILE A 219 -30.92 -28.53 24.81
C ILE A 219 -30.34 -29.61 23.88
N GLN A 220 -31.16 -30.50 23.34
CA GLN A 220 -30.70 -31.51 22.37
C GLN A 220 -30.17 -30.88 21.08
N HIS A 221 -30.87 -29.88 20.54
CA HIS A 221 -30.45 -29.16 19.36
C HIS A 221 -29.13 -28.41 19.58
N LEU A 222 -28.99 -27.69 20.69
CA LEU A 222 -27.77 -26.98 21.05
C LEU A 222 -26.60 -27.94 21.32
N ASN A 223 -26.85 -29.10 21.93
CA ASN A 223 -25.83 -30.13 22.12
C ASN A 223 -25.34 -30.70 20.79
N GLU A 224 -26.25 -30.95 19.84
CA GLU A 224 -25.87 -31.45 18.51
C GLU A 224 -25.11 -30.39 17.72
N SER A 225 -25.53 -29.12 17.78
CA SER A 225 -24.82 -28.00 17.16
C SER A 225 -23.41 -27.83 17.74
N ASN A 226 -23.27 -27.86 19.07
CA ASN A 226 -21.96 -27.82 19.73
C ASN A 226 -21.09 -29.03 19.37
N ARG A 227 -21.68 -30.22 19.23
CA ARG A 227 -20.95 -31.43 18.80
C ARG A 227 -20.39 -31.26 17.39
N LEU A 228 -21.15 -30.68 16.46
CA LEU A 228 -20.70 -30.41 15.10
C LEU A 228 -19.61 -29.33 15.06
N LEU A 229 -19.75 -28.25 15.83
CA LEU A 229 -18.72 -27.22 15.96
C LEU A 229 -17.43 -27.77 16.55
N GLN A 230 -17.52 -28.63 17.57
CA GLN A 230 -16.34 -29.28 18.13
C GLN A 230 -15.65 -30.20 17.10
N GLN A 231 -16.43 -30.92 16.29
CA GLN A 231 -15.86 -31.72 15.19
C GLN A 231 -15.14 -30.86 14.15
N ASP A 232 -15.65 -29.67 13.82
CA ASP A 232 -14.95 -28.76 12.89
C ASP A 232 -13.68 -28.21 13.53
N ILE A 233 -13.72 -27.79 14.80
CA ILE A 233 -12.52 -27.35 15.54
C ILE A 233 -11.44 -28.44 15.52
N ASP A 234 -11.80 -29.69 15.87
CA ASP A 234 -10.86 -30.81 15.89
C ASP A 234 -10.27 -31.06 14.48
N GLN A 235 -11.06 -30.93 13.41
CA GLN A 235 -10.58 -31.04 12.04
C GLN A 235 -9.61 -29.90 11.66
N LYS A 236 -9.91 -28.65 12.03
CA LYS A 236 -9.03 -27.51 11.78
C LYS A 236 -7.73 -27.61 12.57
N GLU A 237 -7.79 -28.06 13.82
CA GLU A 237 -6.61 -28.32 14.65
C GLU A 237 -5.73 -29.40 14.01
N GLN A 238 -6.32 -30.50 13.52
CA GLN A 238 -5.55 -31.53 12.82
C GLN A 238 -4.86 -31.00 11.55
N ILE A 239 -5.56 -30.19 10.74
CA ILE A 239 -4.96 -29.55 9.55
C ILE A 239 -3.81 -28.62 9.95
N LEU A 240 -3.97 -27.85 11.03
CA LEU A 240 -2.92 -26.96 11.54
C LEU A 240 -1.67 -27.75 11.97
N VAL A 241 -1.85 -28.87 12.66
CA VAL A 241 -0.76 -29.77 13.06
C VAL A 241 -0.03 -30.32 11.83
N ASP A 242 -0.77 -30.78 10.82
CA ASP A 242 -0.18 -31.30 9.58
C ASP A 242 0.63 -30.23 8.82
N VAL A 243 0.14 -28.98 8.78
CA VAL A 243 0.86 -27.85 8.17
C VAL A 243 2.12 -27.51 8.95
N GLN A 244 2.04 -27.49 10.29
CA GLN A 244 3.22 -27.26 11.14
C GLN A 244 4.29 -28.34 10.95
N GLN A 245 3.88 -29.60 10.81
CA GLN A 245 4.79 -30.70 10.50
C GLN A 245 5.44 -30.53 9.12
N LYS A 246 4.66 -30.25 8.07
CA LYS A 246 5.19 -30.00 6.72
C LYS A 246 6.18 -28.83 6.68
N HIS A 247 5.90 -27.76 7.44
CA HIS A 247 6.81 -26.63 7.57
C HIS A 247 8.10 -27.00 8.30
N ALA A 248 8.05 -27.86 9.32
CA ALA A 248 9.24 -28.39 9.99
C ALA A 248 10.09 -29.25 9.04
N GLU A 249 9.47 -30.15 8.29
CA GLU A 249 10.14 -30.98 7.28
C GLU A 249 10.79 -30.12 6.19
N TRP A 250 10.10 -29.08 5.71
CA TRP A 250 10.66 -28.14 4.74
C TRP A 250 11.88 -27.40 5.29
N ARG A 251 11.83 -26.92 6.53
CA ARG A 251 12.99 -26.26 7.17
C ARG A 251 14.20 -27.19 7.24
N GLU A 252 14.01 -28.46 7.58
CA GLU A 252 15.10 -29.43 7.60
C GLU A 252 15.64 -29.75 6.20
N LYS A 253 14.77 -29.84 5.18
CA LYS A 253 15.20 -29.95 3.77
C LYS A 253 16.05 -28.76 3.35
N VAL A 254 15.63 -27.53 3.64
CA VAL A 254 16.41 -26.32 3.33
C VAL A 254 17.76 -26.31 4.05
N LYS A 255 17.81 -26.71 5.33
CA LYS A 255 19.08 -26.86 6.05
C LYS A 255 19.98 -27.93 5.42
N SER A 256 19.41 -29.03 4.93
CA SER A 256 20.16 -30.07 4.25
C SER A 256 20.74 -29.60 2.92
N ILE A 257 19.95 -28.89 2.12
CA ILE A 257 20.41 -28.29 0.86
C ILE A 257 21.55 -27.31 1.14
N LYS A 258 21.39 -26.39 2.10
CA LYS A 258 22.47 -25.46 2.47
C LYS A 258 23.75 -26.15 2.92
N ARG A 259 23.65 -27.27 3.65
CA ARG A 259 24.83 -28.07 4.04
C ARG A 259 25.50 -28.68 2.81
N GLN A 260 24.71 -29.27 1.91
CA GLN A 260 25.21 -29.86 0.67
C GLN A 260 25.85 -28.82 -0.26
N ASP A 261 25.26 -27.63 -0.39
CA ASP A 261 25.81 -26.53 -1.19
C ASP A 261 27.14 -26.06 -0.60
N ASN A 262 27.21 -25.88 0.72
CA ASN A 262 28.46 -25.50 1.39
C ASN A 262 29.56 -26.57 1.21
N GLU A 263 29.23 -27.85 1.32
CA GLU A 263 30.18 -28.94 1.04
C GLU A 263 30.63 -28.93 -0.43
N THR A 264 29.72 -28.65 -1.35
CA THR A 264 30.01 -28.55 -2.78
C THR A 264 30.93 -27.36 -3.07
N ILE A 265 30.65 -26.20 -2.49
CA ILE A 265 31.48 -24.99 -2.56
C ILE A 265 32.87 -25.29 -2.01
N GLU A 266 32.98 -25.93 -0.85
CA GLU A 266 34.28 -26.26 -0.26
C GLU A 266 35.05 -27.31 -1.07
N ASN A 267 34.37 -28.28 -1.66
CA ASN A 267 35.00 -29.22 -2.60
C ASN A 267 35.47 -28.50 -3.87
N LEU A 268 34.69 -27.57 -4.43
CA LEU A 268 35.08 -26.77 -5.59
C LEU A 268 36.27 -25.87 -5.28
N LYS A 269 36.30 -25.20 -4.11
CA LYS A 269 37.45 -24.42 -3.64
C LYS A 269 38.70 -25.29 -3.51
N ARG A 270 38.61 -26.45 -2.84
CA ARG A 270 39.72 -27.40 -2.73
C ARG A 270 40.21 -27.89 -4.08
N ARG A 271 39.31 -28.12 -5.05
CA ARG A 271 39.68 -28.50 -6.42
C ARG A 271 40.34 -27.37 -7.19
N LEU A 272 39.92 -26.12 -6.98
CA LEU A 272 40.50 -24.92 -7.59
C LEU A 272 41.91 -24.66 -7.04
N GLU A 273 42.09 -24.86 -5.72
CA GLU A 273 43.40 -24.86 -5.05
C GLU A 273 44.31 -26.02 -5.50
N SER A 274 43.72 -27.20 -5.77
CA SER A 274 44.48 -28.35 -6.30
C SER A 274 44.86 -28.15 -7.77
N ALA A 275 44.01 -27.49 -8.57
CA ALA A 275 44.28 -27.15 -9.96
C ALA A 275 45.34 -26.04 -10.08
N SER A 276 45.38 -25.08 -9.14
CA SER A 276 46.44 -24.06 -9.05
C SER A 276 47.76 -24.57 -8.47
N ALA A 277 47.78 -25.81 -7.97
CA ALA A 277 48.97 -26.51 -7.49
C ALA A 277 49.54 -27.53 -8.51
N SER A 278 48.89 -27.77 -9.66
CA SER A 278 49.37 -28.69 -10.70
C SER A 278 50.31 -27.98 -11.70
N PRO A 279 51.49 -28.52 -12.04
CA PRO A 279 52.50 -27.85 -12.88
C PRO A 279 52.12 -27.70 -14.37
N ALA A 280 50.96 -28.22 -14.81
CA ALA A 280 50.56 -28.25 -16.21
C ALA A 280 49.92 -26.93 -16.72
N ALA A 281 49.83 -25.89 -15.88
CA ALA A 281 49.18 -24.63 -16.21
C ALA A 281 50.07 -23.62 -16.97
N ALA A 282 51.31 -24.00 -17.33
CA ALA A 282 52.28 -23.10 -17.98
C ALA A 282 52.16 -23.01 -19.51
N GLU A 283 51.32 -23.84 -20.15
CA GLU A 283 51.03 -23.75 -21.58
C GLU A 283 49.52 -23.63 -21.76
N GLY A 284 49.07 -22.54 -22.38
CA GLY A 284 47.67 -22.14 -22.53
C GLY A 284 46.82 -23.05 -23.42
N GLN A 285 46.73 -24.35 -23.10
CA GLN A 285 45.67 -25.21 -23.58
C GLN A 285 44.57 -25.33 -22.51
N PRO A 286 43.29 -25.09 -22.85
CA PRO A 286 42.20 -25.29 -21.92
C PRO A 286 42.15 -26.78 -21.56
N ASN A 287 42.27 -27.10 -20.27
CA ASN A 287 42.24 -28.48 -19.79
C ASN A 287 40.95 -29.17 -20.29
N PRO A 288 41.03 -30.16 -21.19
CA PRO A 288 39.87 -30.76 -21.84
C PRO A 288 38.98 -31.54 -20.87
N GLN A 289 39.49 -31.91 -19.68
CA GLN A 289 38.68 -32.48 -18.60
C GLN A 289 37.80 -31.42 -17.91
N LEU A 290 38.32 -30.22 -17.67
CA LEU A 290 37.54 -29.12 -17.08
C LEU A 290 36.47 -28.63 -18.06
N SER A 291 36.78 -28.54 -19.35
CA SER A 291 35.79 -28.20 -20.39
C SER A 291 34.67 -29.25 -20.46
N LYS A 292 35.00 -30.56 -20.49
CA LYS A 292 34.00 -31.64 -20.44
C LYS A 292 33.20 -31.69 -19.14
N GLU A 293 33.79 -31.33 -18.01
CA GLU A 293 33.06 -31.25 -16.74
C GLU A 293 32.15 -30.03 -16.67
N LEU A 294 32.56 -28.89 -17.22
CA LEU A 294 31.73 -27.69 -17.32
C LEU A 294 30.54 -27.94 -18.24
N GLU A 295 30.76 -28.65 -19.34
CA GLU A 295 29.73 -29.04 -20.30
C GLU A 295 28.73 -30.02 -19.66
N LYS A 296 29.20 -31.01 -18.88
CA LYS A 296 28.33 -31.90 -18.08
C LYS A 296 27.58 -31.17 -16.96
N LEU A 297 28.20 -30.16 -16.34
CA LEU A 297 27.55 -29.36 -15.30
C LEU A 297 26.45 -28.50 -15.92
N ASN A 298 26.72 -27.93 -17.09
CA ASN A 298 25.77 -27.13 -17.85
C ASN A 298 24.60 -27.98 -18.38
N GLU A 299 24.87 -29.21 -18.85
CA GLU A 299 23.84 -30.20 -19.19
C GLU A 299 22.96 -30.52 -17.98
N LYS A 300 23.54 -30.81 -16.81
CA LYS A 300 22.77 -31.03 -15.58
C LYS A 300 21.95 -29.82 -15.15
N PHE A 301 22.50 -28.62 -15.31
CA PHE A 301 21.80 -27.39 -14.97
C PHE A 301 20.62 -27.16 -15.90
N GLU A 302 20.75 -27.48 -17.19
CA GLU A 302 19.63 -27.38 -18.13
C GLU A 302 18.62 -28.52 -17.97
N GLU A 303 19.03 -29.73 -17.61
CA GLU A 303 18.12 -30.80 -17.19
C GLU A 303 17.29 -30.39 -15.96
N GLU A 304 17.93 -29.79 -14.95
CA GLU A 304 17.25 -29.29 -13.75
C GLU A 304 16.34 -28.11 -14.08
N ARG A 305 16.77 -27.20 -14.97
CA ARG A 305 15.95 -26.08 -15.43
C ARG A 305 14.74 -26.54 -16.24
N MET A 306 14.88 -27.61 -17.03
CA MET A 306 13.78 -28.27 -17.74
C MET A 306 12.80 -28.95 -16.77
N MET A 307 13.30 -29.72 -15.81
CA MET A 307 12.48 -30.34 -14.76
C MET A 307 11.71 -29.29 -13.94
N ASN A 308 12.34 -28.16 -13.62
CA ASN A 308 11.69 -27.06 -12.91
C ASN A 308 10.62 -26.38 -13.78
N ARG A 309 10.86 -26.18 -15.08
CA ARG A 309 9.83 -25.68 -16.00
C ARG A 309 8.64 -26.64 -16.10
N GLU A 310 8.89 -27.94 -16.21
CA GLU A 310 7.82 -28.94 -16.24
C GLU A 310 7.03 -29.01 -14.94
N THR A 311 7.70 -28.87 -13.81
CA THR A 311 7.05 -28.84 -12.49
C THR A 311 6.20 -27.58 -12.32
N ILE A 312 6.70 -26.42 -12.72
CA ILE A 312 5.95 -25.16 -12.74
C ILE A 312 4.73 -25.30 -13.66
N LYS A 313 4.89 -25.89 -14.85
CA LYS A 313 3.77 -26.11 -15.78
C LYS A 313 2.71 -27.03 -15.18
N ARG A 314 3.11 -28.12 -14.52
CA ARG A 314 2.19 -29.04 -13.84
C ARG A 314 1.45 -28.37 -12.68
N LEU A 315 2.12 -27.50 -11.92
CA LEU A 315 1.50 -26.71 -10.86
C LEU A 315 0.53 -25.66 -11.40
N GLN A 316 0.85 -25.03 -12.54
CA GLN A 316 -0.05 -24.12 -13.24
C GLN A 316 -1.29 -24.84 -13.75
N GLU A 317 -1.13 -26.04 -14.33
CA GLU A 317 -2.26 -26.88 -14.75
C GLU A 317 -3.16 -27.26 -13.57
N GLN A 318 -2.57 -27.65 -12.43
CA GLN A 318 -3.33 -27.93 -11.20
C GLN A 318 -4.06 -26.70 -10.66
N LEU A 319 -3.44 -25.52 -10.74
CA LEU A 319 -4.05 -24.25 -10.33
C LEU A 319 -5.25 -23.91 -11.23
N THR A 320 -5.09 -24.01 -12.55
CA THR A 320 -6.19 -23.77 -13.50
C THR A 320 -7.35 -24.74 -13.34
N GLU A 321 -7.06 -26.00 -13.02
CA GLU A 321 -8.09 -27.01 -12.74
C GLU A 321 -8.81 -26.73 -11.41
N ALA A 322 -8.10 -26.25 -10.39
CA ALA A 322 -8.70 -25.82 -9.13
C ALA A 322 -9.58 -24.58 -9.32
N GLU A 323 -9.13 -23.58 -10.08
CA GLU A 323 -9.91 -22.40 -10.43
C GLU A 323 -11.18 -22.76 -11.22
N LYS A 324 -11.08 -23.70 -12.16
CA LYS A 324 -12.23 -24.21 -12.89
C LYS A 324 -13.24 -24.91 -11.98
N LYS A 325 -12.77 -25.72 -11.02
CA LYS A 325 -13.66 -26.35 -10.01
C LYS A 325 -14.33 -25.33 -9.11
N VAL A 326 -13.64 -24.26 -8.73
CA VAL A 326 -14.24 -23.16 -7.95
C VAL A 326 -15.33 -22.46 -8.78
N LEU A 327 -15.09 -22.21 -10.07
CA LEU A 327 -16.10 -21.66 -10.99
C LEU A 327 -17.30 -22.60 -11.20
N GLU A 328 -17.08 -23.92 -11.27
CA GLU A 328 -18.16 -24.91 -11.34
C GLU A 328 -18.96 -24.97 -10.03
N LEU A 329 -18.28 -24.87 -8.87
CA LEU A 329 -18.94 -24.80 -7.57
C LEU A 329 -19.77 -23.52 -7.43
N GLN A 330 -19.24 -22.36 -7.84
CA GLN A 330 -19.99 -21.10 -7.88
C GLN A 330 -21.20 -21.18 -8.80
N ARG A 331 -21.08 -21.82 -9.97
CA ARG A 331 -22.23 -22.04 -10.86
C ARG A 331 -23.27 -22.99 -10.25
N SER A 332 -22.83 -24.01 -9.49
CA SER A 332 -23.74 -24.89 -8.78
C SER A 332 -24.43 -24.20 -7.60
N GLU A 333 -23.74 -23.28 -6.93
CA GLU A 333 -24.29 -22.41 -5.88
C GLU A 333 -25.32 -21.43 -6.47
N ASP A 334 -25.00 -20.76 -7.57
CA ASP A 334 -25.93 -19.91 -8.34
C ASP A 334 -27.15 -20.68 -8.89
N SER A 335 -27.00 -21.99 -9.08
CA SER A 335 -28.08 -22.88 -9.52
C SER A 335 -28.95 -23.34 -8.35
N LEU A 336 -28.37 -23.56 -7.16
CA LEU A 336 -29.09 -23.85 -5.93
C LEU A 336 -29.91 -22.63 -5.47
N ASP A 337 -29.34 -21.43 -5.57
CA ASP A 337 -30.03 -20.15 -5.32
C ASP A 337 -31.19 -19.88 -6.31
N LYS A 338 -31.19 -20.54 -7.48
CA LYS A 338 -32.31 -20.50 -8.44
C LYS A 338 -33.35 -21.60 -8.21
N VAL A 339 -33.01 -22.68 -7.51
CA VAL A 339 -33.94 -23.78 -7.16
C VAL A 339 -34.66 -23.49 -5.84
N GLN A 340 -34.03 -22.78 -4.89
CA GLN A 340 -34.69 -22.29 -3.67
C GLN A 340 -35.98 -21.47 -3.92
N PRO A 341 -36.03 -20.52 -4.87
CA PRO A 341 -37.27 -19.81 -5.17
C PRO A 341 -38.32 -20.65 -5.90
N GLU A 342 -38.01 -21.84 -6.42
CA GLU A 342 -39.01 -22.79 -6.95
C GLU A 342 -39.52 -23.77 -5.88
N SER A 343 -38.68 -24.14 -4.92
CA SER A 343 -39.07 -24.87 -3.70
C SER A 343 -40.04 -24.04 -2.86
N ASP A 344 -39.68 -22.78 -2.61
CA ASP A 344 -40.50 -21.86 -1.80
C ASP A 344 -41.79 -21.48 -2.55
N LYS A 345 -41.77 -21.40 -3.89
CA LYS A 345 -43.01 -21.18 -4.69
C LYS A 345 -43.94 -22.38 -4.70
N ASN A 346 -43.42 -23.61 -4.66
CA ASN A 346 -44.25 -24.81 -4.57
C ASN A 346 -44.83 -24.98 -3.16
N GLU A 347 -44.07 -24.67 -2.10
CA GLU A 347 -44.59 -24.66 -0.73
C GLU A 347 -45.62 -23.54 -0.50
N ILE A 348 -45.40 -22.34 -1.06
CA ILE A 348 -46.38 -21.24 -1.01
C ILE A 348 -47.63 -21.58 -1.85
N GLN A 349 -47.51 -22.23 -3.03
CA GLN A 349 -48.67 -22.67 -3.79
C GLN A 349 -49.47 -23.78 -3.08
N ASP A 350 -48.81 -24.71 -2.40
CA ASP A 350 -49.50 -25.74 -1.62
C ASP A 350 -50.13 -25.17 -0.35
N HIS A 351 -49.52 -24.15 0.26
CA HIS A 351 -50.09 -23.43 1.39
C HIS A 351 -51.29 -22.55 0.99
N ASP A 352 -51.22 -21.84 -0.14
CA ASP A 352 -52.32 -21.05 -0.72
C ASP A 352 -53.47 -21.93 -1.24
N ARG A 353 -53.16 -23.12 -1.73
CA ARG A 353 -54.15 -24.12 -2.14
C ARG A 353 -54.84 -24.76 -0.93
N ALA A 354 -54.12 -24.98 0.17
CA ALA A 354 -54.68 -25.40 1.44
C ALA A 354 -55.55 -24.30 2.08
N GLU A 355 -55.13 -23.04 2.04
CA GLU A 355 -55.92 -21.91 2.54
C GLU A 355 -57.15 -21.62 1.67
N SER A 356 -57.05 -21.73 0.34
CA SER A 356 -58.20 -21.63 -0.56
C SER A 356 -59.22 -22.76 -0.36
N GLN A 357 -58.76 -23.98 -0.04
CA GLN A 357 -59.66 -25.08 0.34
C GLN A 357 -60.31 -24.88 1.72
N HIS A 358 -59.64 -24.19 2.66
CA HIS A 358 -60.19 -23.83 3.96
C HIS A 358 -61.16 -22.63 3.90
N GLN A 359 -60.93 -21.64 3.03
CA GLN A 359 -61.84 -20.51 2.81
C GLN A 359 -63.09 -20.91 2.02
N SER A 360 -62.97 -21.84 1.05
CA SER A 360 -64.15 -22.38 0.33
C SER A 360 -65.06 -23.23 1.23
N ARG A 361 -64.54 -23.79 2.33
CA ARG A 361 -65.34 -24.50 3.35
C ARG A 361 -66.00 -23.59 4.40
N ARG A 362 -65.58 -22.33 4.55
CA ARG A 362 -66.16 -21.39 5.52
C ARG A 362 -67.11 -20.35 4.93
N GLY A 363 -67.13 -20.16 3.61
CA GLY A 363 -68.00 -19.21 2.91
C GLY A 363 -69.12 -19.88 2.12
N GLY A 364 -70.04 -20.60 2.76
CA GLY A 364 -71.05 -21.36 2.01
C GLY A 364 -72.27 -21.83 2.80
N ASN A 365 -73.00 -20.91 3.44
CA ASN A 365 -74.47 -20.88 3.45
C ASN A 365 -74.95 -19.93 4.54
N CYS A 366 -75.52 -18.79 4.13
CA CYS A 366 -76.74 -18.23 4.70
C CYS A 366 -77.06 -16.92 3.99
N ARG A 367 -77.90 -16.97 2.95
CA ARG A 367 -78.85 -15.88 2.67
C ARG A 367 -80.11 -16.41 1.99
N SER A 368 -81.15 -16.38 2.81
CA SER A 368 -82.60 -16.35 2.56
C SER A 368 -83.08 -16.23 1.11
N ARG A 369 -84.00 -17.14 0.75
CA ARG A 369 -84.96 -16.95 -0.36
C ARG A 369 -86.39 -17.00 0.18
N ARG A 370 -87.07 -15.85 0.11
CA ARG A 370 -88.53 -15.71 0.20
C ARG A 370 -89.19 -16.47 -0.96
N GLY A 371 -90.30 -17.16 -0.69
CA GLY A 371 -91.32 -17.42 -1.72
C GLY A 371 -92.17 -18.68 -1.52
N ARG A 372 -93.43 -18.46 -1.11
CA ARG A 372 -94.66 -19.20 -1.48
C ARG A 372 -94.69 -20.74 -1.41
N ARG A 373 -95.60 -21.27 -0.57
CA ARG A 373 -96.79 -22.10 -0.94
C ARG A 373 -97.47 -22.59 0.35
N GLN A 374 -98.78 -22.34 0.51
CA GLN A 374 -99.90 -23.24 0.18
C GLN A 374 -99.93 -24.58 0.94
N LYS A 375 -101.01 -24.73 1.72
CA LYS A 375 -101.87 -25.92 1.94
C LYS A 375 -101.22 -27.26 2.27
N THR A 376 -101.50 -27.76 3.47
CA THR A 376 -102.32 -28.97 3.79
C THR A 376 -102.31 -29.10 5.34
N GLN A 377 -103.43 -28.96 6.04
CA GLN A 377 -104.53 -29.92 6.28
C GLN A 377 -104.23 -30.88 7.46
N GLY A 378 -105.08 -30.81 8.50
CA GLY A 378 -105.11 -31.70 9.67
C GLY A 378 -105.22 -30.90 10.98
N GLN A 379 -106.44 -30.61 11.46
CA GLN A 379 -107.08 -31.28 12.63
C GLN A 379 -106.51 -30.74 13.96
N ASP A 380 -107.25 -30.22 14.95
CA ASP A 380 -108.64 -30.40 15.31
C ASP A 380 -109.27 -29.19 16.01
N ASN A 381 -110.58 -29.25 15.95
CA ASN A 381 -111.66 -28.47 16.52
C ASN A 381 -111.66 -28.27 18.07
N VAL A 382 -112.36 -27.18 18.46
CA VAL A 382 -113.45 -27.14 19.47
C VAL A 382 -113.18 -26.60 20.89
N VAL A 383 -113.83 -25.44 21.13
CA VAL A 383 -114.68 -25.04 22.29
C VAL A 383 -114.08 -24.26 23.47
N LEU A 384 -114.41 -22.96 23.49
CA LEU A 384 -115.30 -22.28 24.45
C LEU A 384 -115.17 -22.63 25.95
N LEU A 385 -114.77 -21.65 26.76
CA LEU A 385 -115.52 -21.08 27.92
C LEU A 385 -114.58 -20.50 29.01
N GLY A 386 -115.04 -19.43 29.67
CA GLY A 386 -114.53 -18.95 30.96
C GLY A 386 -113.88 -17.57 30.87
N HIS A 387 -114.61 -16.46 30.97
CA HIS A 387 -114.93 -15.75 32.21
C HIS A 387 -113.77 -15.53 33.19
N ASN A 388 -113.50 -14.24 33.40
CA ASN A 388 -113.10 -13.56 34.63
C ASN A 388 -111.64 -13.59 35.13
N MET A 389 -111.21 -12.35 35.42
CA MET A 389 -110.22 -11.91 36.42
C MET A 389 -108.74 -12.12 36.08
N ASP A 390 -108.06 -11.08 35.60
CA ASP A 390 -107.23 -10.26 36.50
C ASP A 390 -106.53 -9.09 35.77
N LEU A 391 -107.02 -7.89 36.07
CA LEU A 391 -106.32 -6.61 35.88
C LEU A 391 -105.18 -6.53 36.92
N SER A 392 -104.02 -7.11 36.62
CA SER A 392 -102.78 -6.80 37.37
C SER A 392 -101.47 -7.16 36.65
N CYS A 393 -101.49 -7.84 35.49
CA CYS A 393 -100.27 -8.37 34.87
C CYS A 393 -99.90 -7.71 33.52
N HIS A 394 -100.31 -6.47 33.26
CA HIS A 394 -100.06 -5.79 31.97
C HIS A 394 -99.30 -4.44 32.08
N GLN A 395 -98.85 -4.03 33.26
CA GLN A 395 -97.93 -2.87 33.41
C GLN A 395 -96.45 -3.28 33.53
N SER A 396 -96.15 -4.46 34.08
CA SER A 396 -94.77 -4.98 34.14
C SER A 396 -94.26 -5.46 32.78
N SER A 397 -95.11 -6.08 31.96
CA SER A 397 -94.69 -6.66 30.66
C SER A 397 -94.43 -5.60 29.59
N VAL A 398 -95.16 -4.47 29.61
CA VAL A 398 -94.92 -3.35 28.67
C VAL A 398 -93.68 -2.54 29.06
N SER A 399 -93.42 -2.39 30.37
CA SER A 399 -92.20 -1.72 30.85
C SER A 399 -90.96 -2.59 30.66
N GLN A 400 -91.06 -3.91 30.86
CA GLN A 400 -89.96 -4.86 30.61
C GLN A 400 -89.61 -4.92 29.12
N ASN A 401 -90.61 -5.03 28.23
CA ASN A 401 -90.38 -5.07 26.78
C ASN A 401 -89.82 -3.73 26.23
N ALA A 402 -90.19 -2.59 26.82
CA ALA A 402 -89.60 -1.29 26.46
C ALA A 402 -88.12 -1.19 26.88
N THR A 403 -87.78 -1.65 28.10
CA THR A 403 -86.38 -1.66 28.57
C THR A 403 -85.51 -2.69 27.84
N GLU A 404 -86.09 -3.81 27.40
CA GLU A 404 -85.37 -4.81 26.60
C GLU A 404 -85.15 -4.32 25.16
N ALA A 405 -86.10 -3.58 24.58
CA ALA A 405 -85.92 -2.94 23.27
C ALA A 405 -84.87 -1.81 23.31
N GLU A 406 -84.81 -1.02 24.38
CA GLU A 406 -83.76 -0.02 24.58
C GLU A 406 -82.38 -0.66 24.76
N ARG A 407 -82.26 -1.75 25.54
CA ARG A 407 -81.02 -2.51 25.68
C ARG A 407 -80.57 -3.12 24.36
N ALA A 408 -81.49 -3.75 23.60
CA ALA A 408 -81.17 -4.30 22.29
C ALA A 408 -80.74 -3.21 21.28
N SER A 409 -81.30 -1.99 21.38
CA SER A 409 -80.87 -0.85 20.58
C SER A 409 -79.48 -0.35 20.98
N GLN A 410 -79.19 -0.30 22.29
CA GLN A 410 -77.86 0.08 22.81
C GLN A 410 -76.80 -0.94 22.39
N ASP A 411 -77.08 -2.23 22.57
CA ASP A 411 -76.19 -3.33 22.15
C ASP A 411 -75.94 -3.30 20.63
N HIS A 412 -76.95 -2.93 19.83
CA HIS A 412 -76.78 -2.80 18.38
C HIS A 412 -75.86 -1.63 18.01
N THR A 413 -76.02 -0.47 18.65
CA THR A 413 -75.14 0.69 18.44
C THR A 413 -73.71 0.44 18.92
N GLU A 414 -73.54 -0.33 20.01
CA GLU A 414 -72.23 -0.72 20.52
C GLU A 414 -71.55 -1.74 19.58
N MET A 415 -72.31 -2.70 19.04
CA MET A 415 -71.83 -3.64 18.02
C MET A 415 -71.43 -2.96 16.71
N GLU A 416 -72.18 -1.95 16.24
CA GLU A 416 -71.78 -1.14 15.07
C GLU A 416 -70.50 -0.36 15.36
N ARG A 417 -70.40 0.29 16.53
CA ARG A 417 -69.20 1.01 16.94
C ARG A 417 -67.96 0.10 17.04
N LEU A 418 -68.11 -1.11 17.56
CA LEU A 418 -67.03 -2.10 17.64
C LEU A 418 -66.63 -2.63 16.25
N ARG A 419 -67.59 -2.74 15.31
CA ARG A 419 -67.29 -3.07 13.92
C ARG A 419 -66.51 -1.97 13.22
N ASP A 420 -66.93 -0.72 13.36
CA ASP A 420 -66.22 0.42 12.79
C ASP A 420 -64.79 0.53 13.36
N GLN A 421 -64.61 0.23 14.64
CA GLN A 421 -63.28 0.16 15.26
C GLN A 421 -62.42 -0.98 14.72
N LEU A 422 -63.01 -2.17 14.52
CA LEU A 422 -62.31 -3.29 13.90
C LEU A 422 -61.91 -2.97 12.46
N GLU A 423 -62.81 -2.35 11.69
CA GLU A 423 -62.56 -1.96 10.29
C GLU A 423 -61.45 -0.90 10.19
N ALA A 424 -61.46 0.10 11.09
CA ALA A 424 -60.38 1.08 11.22
C ALA A 424 -59.04 0.43 11.60
N MET A 425 -59.02 -0.48 12.58
CA MET A 425 -57.81 -1.21 12.98
C MET A 425 -57.28 -2.11 11.86
N THR A 426 -58.16 -2.73 11.06
CA THR A 426 -57.74 -3.50 9.89
C THR A 426 -57.17 -2.63 8.79
N ALA A 427 -57.78 -1.45 8.53
CA ALA A 427 -57.26 -0.51 7.54
C ALA A 427 -55.89 0.07 7.97
N GLU A 428 -55.70 0.37 9.25
CA GLU A 428 -54.40 0.81 9.79
C GLU A 428 -53.33 -0.28 9.68
N ARG A 429 -53.69 -1.53 9.97
CA ARG A 429 -52.79 -2.68 9.81
C ARG A 429 -52.40 -2.86 8.34
N ASP A 430 -53.35 -2.82 7.42
CA ASP A 430 -53.09 -3.03 5.99
C ASP A 430 -52.23 -1.88 5.43
N ALA A 431 -52.48 -0.64 5.85
CA ALA A 431 -51.61 0.51 5.52
C ALA A 431 -50.22 0.42 6.15
N ALA A 432 -50.06 -0.25 7.29
CA ALA A 432 -48.75 -0.52 7.89
C ALA A 432 -47.99 -1.62 7.14
N VAL A 433 -48.70 -2.65 6.66
CA VAL A 433 -48.13 -3.72 5.81
C VAL A 433 -47.68 -3.16 4.46
N GLU A 434 -48.47 -2.29 3.82
CA GLU A 434 -48.06 -1.64 2.57
C GLU A 434 -46.81 -0.76 2.76
N ARG A 435 -46.75 0.03 3.85
CA ARG A 435 -45.55 0.82 4.18
C ARG A 435 -44.32 -0.07 4.40
N ALA A 436 -44.47 -1.16 5.17
CA ALA A 436 -43.37 -2.10 5.37
C ALA A 436 -42.91 -2.78 4.06
N SER A 437 -43.83 -3.04 3.13
CA SER A 437 -43.49 -3.59 1.80
C SER A 437 -42.71 -2.58 0.94
N GLN A 438 -43.09 -1.30 0.97
CA GLN A 438 -42.38 -0.24 0.27
C GLN A 438 -40.98 -0.04 0.85
N ASP A 439 -40.88 0.01 2.19
CA ASP A 439 -39.60 0.12 2.88
C ASP A 439 -38.67 -1.07 2.56
N HIS A 440 -39.22 -2.29 2.44
CA HIS A 440 -38.45 -3.46 2.05
C HIS A 440 -37.89 -3.34 0.63
N THR A 441 -38.69 -2.89 -0.34
CA THR A 441 -38.23 -2.69 -1.73
C THR A 441 -37.19 -1.57 -1.86
N GLU A 442 -37.33 -0.49 -1.08
CA GLU A 442 -36.35 0.59 -0.99
C GLU A 442 -35.02 0.05 -0.41
N MET A 443 -35.10 -0.77 0.63
CA MET A 443 -33.93 -1.37 1.27
C MET A 443 -33.17 -2.31 0.32
N GLU A 444 -33.89 -3.13 -0.45
CA GLU A 444 -33.28 -4.01 -1.46
C GLU A 444 -32.60 -3.20 -2.58
N ARG A 445 -33.23 -2.12 -3.04
CA ARG A 445 -32.65 -1.20 -4.02
C ARG A 445 -31.35 -0.58 -3.51
N LEU A 446 -31.35 -0.08 -2.27
CA LEU A 446 -30.16 0.50 -1.63
C LEU A 446 -29.06 -0.55 -1.42
N ARG A 447 -29.42 -1.77 -1.03
CA ARG A 447 -28.48 -2.89 -0.90
C ARG A 447 -27.83 -3.25 -2.23
N GLY A 448 -28.60 -3.24 -3.32
CA GLY A 448 -28.09 -3.44 -4.67
C GLY A 448 -27.13 -2.33 -5.13
N GLN A 449 -27.41 -1.08 -4.78
CA GLN A 449 -26.50 0.04 -5.06
C GLN A 449 -25.22 -0.03 -4.23
N LEU A 450 -25.33 -0.39 -2.95
CA LEU A 450 -24.18 -0.57 -2.06
C LEU A 450 -23.26 -1.69 -2.55
N ASN A 451 -23.82 -2.83 -2.98
CA ASN A 451 -23.03 -3.93 -3.53
C ASN A 451 -22.28 -3.51 -4.81
N LYS A 452 -22.93 -2.80 -5.74
CA LYS A 452 -22.26 -2.28 -6.94
C LYS A 452 -21.13 -1.30 -6.61
N SER A 453 -21.33 -0.44 -5.62
CA SER A 453 -20.29 0.49 -5.14
C SER A 453 -19.12 -0.27 -4.49
N ASN A 454 -19.42 -1.30 -3.69
CA ASN A 454 -18.42 -2.17 -3.07
C ASN A 454 -17.58 -2.94 -4.10
N ASP A 455 -18.21 -3.45 -5.16
CA ASP A 455 -17.51 -4.14 -6.25
C ASP A 455 -16.62 -3.17 -7.05
N SER A 456 -17.07 -1.93 -7.26
CA SER A 456 -16.27 -0.88 -7.88
C SER A 456 -15.07 -0.50 -7.01
N LEU A 457 -15.24 -0.40 -5.69
CA LEU A 457 -14.15 -0.16 -4.74
C LEU A 457 -13.12 -1.29 -4.75
N LYS A 458 -13.56 -2.55 -4.70
CA LYS A 458 -12.67 -3.71 -4.82
C LYS A 458 -11.86 -3.69 -6.12
N HIS A 459 -12.49 -3.27 -7.22
CA HIS A 459 -11.80 -3.15 -8.51
C HIS A 459 -10.71 -2.06 -8.47
N ILE A 460 -11.01 -0.90 -7.89
CA ILE A 460 -10.04 0.20 -7.71
C ILE A 460 -8.90 -0.24 -6.78
N GLU A 461 -9.19 -0.93 -5.67
CA GLU A 461 -8.17 -1.45 -4.76
C GLU A 461 -7.22 -2.44 -5.47
N SER A 462 -7.77 -3.34 -6.28
CA SER A 462 -6.97 -4.28 -7.08
C SER A 462 -6.05 -3.57 -8.08
N ASN A 463 -6.56 -2.57 -8.79
CA ASN A 463 -5.78 -1.78 -9.73
C ASN A 463 -4.67 -0.97 -9.02
N LEU A 464 -4.96 -0.44 -7.82
CA LEU A 464 -3.99 0.30 -7.01
C LEU A 464 -2.86 -0.60 -6.51
N LEU A 465 -3.17 -1.84 -6.13
CA LEU A 465 -2.15 -2.85 -5.78
C LEU A 465 -1.25 -3.20 -6.98
N LEU A 466 -1.85 -3.41 -8.15
CA LEU A 466 -1.13 -3.65 -9.41
C LEU A 466 -0.19 -2.48 -9.75
N TRP A 467 -0.69 -1.25 -9.64
CA TRP A 467 0.10 -0.05 -9.87
C TRP A 467 1.25 0.08 -8.87
N LYS A 468 1.00 -0.20 -7.58
CA LYS A 468 2.04 -0.18 -6.53
C LYS A 468 3.17 -1.16 -6.84
N GLU A 469 2.88 -2.36 -7.33
CA GLU A 469 3.90 -3.32 -7.73
C GLU A 469 4.65 -2.90 -9.01
N LYS A 470 3.95 -2.30 -10.00
CA LYS A 470 4.62 -1.70 -11.17
C LYS A 470 5.59 -0.58 -10.78
N VAL A 471 5.18 0.32 -9.88
CA VAL A 471 6.05 1.40 -9.39
C VAL A 471 7.23 0.85 -8.60
N LYS A 472 7.02 -0.17 -7.77
CA LYS A 472 8.09 -0.81 -7.00
C LYS A 472 9.14 -1.45 -7.90
N THR A 473 8.71 -2.15 -8.96
CA THR A 473 9.63 -2.77 -9.92
C THR A 473 10.35 -1.75 -10.81
N ALA A 474 9.70 -0.64 -11.17
CA ALA A 474 10.36 0.47 -11.86
C ALA A 474 11.41 1.13 -10.96
N LYS A 475 11.06 1.44 -9.71
CA LYS A 475 11.98 2.04 -8.74
C LYS A 475 13.22 1.17 -8.49
N LEU A 476 13.06 -0.15 -8.41
CA LEU A 476 14.19 -1.07 -8.28
C LEU A 476 15.14 -0.98 -9.48
N ARG A 477 14.61 -1.00 -10.71
CA ARG A 477 15.41 -0.82 -11.94
C ARG A 477 16.14 0.52 -11.96
N ASP A 478 15.46 1.59 -11.58
CA ASP A 478 16.09 2.93 -11.55
C ASP A 478 17.20 2.99 -10.49
N THR A 479 17.01 2.38 -9.30
CA THR A 479 18.06 2.30 -8.28
C THR A 479 19.26 1.49 -8.73
N GLU A 480 19.05 0.38 -9.44
CA GLU A 480 20.12 -0.42 -10.04
C GLU A 480 20.89 0.41 -11.08
N LYS A 481 20.17 1.13 -11.94
CA LYS A 481 20.80 1.97 -12.97
C LYS A 481 21.60 3.13 -12.38
N ILE A 482 21.10 3.77 -11.33
CA ILE A 482 21.84 4.83 -10.61
C ILE A 482 23.12 4.25 -10.00
N SER A 483 23.03 3.07 -9.35
CA SER A 483 24.21 2.40 -8.79
C SER A 483 25.28 2.07 -9.84
N GLU A 484 24.87 1.62 -11.04
CA GLU A 484 25.79 1.39 -12.15
C GLU A 484 26.50 2.68 -12.59
N LEU A 485 25.75 3.78 -12.73
CA LEU A 485 26.28 5.08 -13.15
C LEU A 485 27.20 5.69 -12.09
N GLU A 486 26.89 5.53 -10.80
CA GLU A 486 27.74 5.97 -9.69
C GLU A 486 29.07 5.21 -9.67
N THR A 487 29.03 3.91 -9.92
CA THR A 487 30.23 3.07 -10.02
C THR A 487 31.10 3.53 -11.20
N ALA A 488 30.50 3.68 -12.38
CA ALA A 488 31.22 4.16 -13.57
C ALA A 488 31.81 5.57 -13.39
N LEU A 489 31.12 6.46 -12.65
CA LEU A 489 31.63 7.79 -12.32
C LEU A 489 32.82 7.71 -11.35
N SER A 490 32.76 6.83 -10.35
CA SER A 490 33.85 6.61 -9.40
C SER A 490 35.10 6.11 -10.12
N ASP A 491 34.93 5.12 -11.00
CA ASP A 491 36.02 4.55 -11.79
C ASP A 491 36.65 5.62 -12.69
N ASN A 492 35.84 6.50 -13.31
CA ASN A 492 36.33 7.62 -14.10
C ASN A 492 37.10 8.67 -13.27
N LYS A 493 36.72 8.90 -12.02
CA LYS A 493 37.44 9.81 -11.12
C LYS A 493 38.80 9.23 -10.71
N GLU A 494 38.87 7.93 -10.49
CA GLU A 494 40.12 7.25 -10.13
C GLU A 494 41.09 7.18 -11.31
N THR A 495 40.59 6.88 -12.51
CA THR A 495 41.42 6.89 -13.73
C THR A 495 41.96 8.27 -14.06
N THR A 496 41.15 9.32 -13.93
CA THR A 496 41.61 10.70 -14.10
C THR A 496 42.62 11.12 -13.04
N ALA A 497 42.42 10.76 -11.76
CA ALA A 497 43.40 11.03 -10.71
C ALA A 497 44.75 10.35 -10.96
N THR A 498 44.72 9.11 -11.47
CA THR A 498 45.93 8.34 -11.78
C THR A 498 46.70 8.93 -12.97
N ALA A 499 45.99 9.28 -14.06
CA ALA A 499 46.59 9.92 -15.24
C ALA A 499 47.25 11.27 -14.90
N VAL A 500 46.64 12.07 -14.01
CA VAL A 500 47.24 13.32 -13.51
C VAL A 500 48.50 13.06 -12.69
N GLY A 501 48.51 12.01 -11.88
CA GLY A 501 49.70 11.59 -11.12
C GLY A 501 50.86 11.18 -12.04
N GLU A 502 50.57 10.48 -13.13
CA GLU A 502 51.57 10.05 -14.12
C GLU A 502 52.15 11.23 -14.92
N MET A 503 51.31 12.18 -15.34
CA MET A 503 51.78 13.43 -15.96
C MET A 503 52.69 14.23 -15.02
N LYS A 504 52.35 14.32 -13.73
CA LYS A 504 53.20 14.99 -12.71
C LYS A 504 54.56 14.30 -12.58
N ASN A 505 54.58 12.97 -12.60
CA ASN A 505 55.82 12.18 -12.53
C ASN A 505 56.70 12.34 -13.78
N LEU A 506 56.10 12.39 -14.98
CA LEU A 506 56.82 12.63 -16.24
C LEU A 506 57.45 14.02 -16.28
N LEU A 507 56.70 15.06 -15.92
CA LEU A 507 57.22 16.44 -15.87
C LEU A 507 58.34 16.60 -14.83
N SER A 508 58.24 15.92 -13.69
CA SER A 508 59.28 15.91 -12.66
C SER A 508 60.57 15.22 -13.12
N ARG A 509 60.48 14.15 -13.92
CA ARG A 509 61.64 13.40 -14.45
C ARG A 509 62.46 14.18 -15.48
N TYR A 510 61.83 15.10 -16.21
CA TYR A 510 62.47 15.87 -17.27
C TYR A 510 62.73 17.34 -16.90
N GLY A 511 62.74 17.66 -15.60
CA GLY A 511 63.25 18.93 -15.07
C GLY A 511 62.25 20.09 -15.05
N GLY A 512 60.96 19.84 -15.20
CA GLY A 512 59.93 20.85 -14.99
C GLY A 512 59.68 21.11 -13.49
N PRO A 513 59.53 22.36 -13.03
CA PRO A 513 59.13 22.63 -11.65
C PRO A 513 57.66 22.23 -11.50
N VAL A 514 57.39 21.18 -10.71
CA VAL A 514 56.03 20.71 -10.42
C VAL A 514 55.80 20.84 -8.92
N ASP A 515 55.07 21.87 -8.51
CA ASP A 515 54.58 22.00 -7.14
C ASP A 515 53.28 21.19 -6.98
N ASN A 516 53.00 20.70 -5.76
CA ASN A 516 51.81 19.88 -5.49
C ASN A 516 50.47 20.60 -5.74
N THR A 517 50.50 21.93 -5.91
CA THR A 517 49.34 22.80 -6.12
C THR A 517 49.02 23.09 -7.60
N THR A 518 49.84 22.62 -8.55
CA THR A 518 49.64 22.92 -9.99
C THR A 518 48.36 22.25 -10.52
N SER A 519 47.50 23.04 -11.16
CA SER A 519 46.20 22.58 -11.68
C SER A 519 46.37 21.72 -12.93
N LEU A 520 45.34 20.91 -13.25
CA LEU A 520 45.31 20.00 -14.41
C LEU A 520 45.53 20.75 -15.74
N GLN A 521 45.01 21.97 -15.86
CA GLN A 521 45.19 22.82 -17.04
C GLN A 521 46.63 23.34 -17.18
N GLU A 522 47.27 23.72 -16.07
CA GLU A 522 48.67 24.17 -16.09
C GLU A 522 49.64 23.02 -16.40
N LEU A 523 49.29 21.81 -15.97
CA LEU A 523 50.05 20.59 -16.23
C LEU A 523 50.04 20.20 -17.72
N ILE A 524 48.86 20.28 -18.35
CA ILE A 524 48.67 20.03 -19.79
C ILE A 524 49.49 21.05 -20.61
N PHE A 525 49.42 22.33 -20.24
CA PHE A 525 50.15 23.39 -20.96
C PHE A 525 51.68 23.26 -20.84
N GLY A 526 52.18 22.72 -19.72
CA GLY A 526 53.60 22.41 -19.53
C GLY A 526 54.07 21.23 -20.39
N PHE A 527 53.20 20.24 -20.61
CA PHE A 527 53.50 19.04 -21.40
C PHE A 527 53.62 19.32 -22.90
N ASP A 528 52.79 20.23 -23.44
CA ASP A 528 52.84 20.66 -24.84
C ASP A 528 54.18 21.33 -25.19
N LYS A 529 54.73 22.14 -24.26
CA LYS A 529 56.06 22.74 -24.43
C LYS A 529 57.19 21.70 -24.39
N PHE A 530 57.05 20.66 -23.57
CA PHE A 530 58.02 19.57 -23.50
C PHE A 530 58.03 18.74 -24.79
N LEU A 531 56.86 18.36 -25.30
CA LEU A 531 56.74 17.62 -26.56
C LEU A 531 57.27 18.41 -27.76
N ALA A 532 57.01 19.72 -27.83
CA ALA A 532 57.59 20.59 -28.85
C ALA A 532 59.13 20.59 -28.82
N SER A 533 59.73 20.56 -27.62
CA SER A 533 61.19 20.50 -27.46
C SER A 533 61.79 19.15 -27.88
N VAL A 534 61.10 18.03 -27.63
CA VAL A 534 61.57 16.68 -28.00
C VAL A 534 61.41 16.43 -29.50
N VAL A 535 60.31 16.87 -30.09
CA VAL A 535 60.07 16.79 -31.54
C VAL A 535 61.07 17.67 -32.30
N GLY A 536 61.40 18.85 -31.78
CA GLY A 536 62.48 19.70 -32.33
C GLY A 536 63.85 19.02 -32.30
N ALA A 537 64.17 18.25 -31.25
CA ALA A 537 65.41 17.50 -31.15
C ALA A 537 65.47 16.29 -32.11
N LEU A 538 64.35 15.60 -32.32
CA LEU A 538 64.25 14.45 -33.24
C LEU A 538 64.24 14.86 -34.72
N ALA A 539 63.67 16.02 -35.04
CA ALA A 539 63.69 16.57 -36.40
C ALA A 539 65.12 16.89 -36.89
N LEU A 540 66.05 17.14 -35.96
CA LEU A 540 67.48 17.33 -36.26
C LEU A 540 68.24 16.02 -36.48
N SER A 541 67.62 14.86 -36.20
CA SER A 541 68.29 13.55 -36.18
C SER A 541 67.97 12.66 -37.39
N LEU A 542 67.08 13.08 -38.30
CA LEU A 542 66.55 12.26 -39.41
C LEU A 542 67.25 12.46 -40.77
N SER A 543 68.52 12.89 -40.79
CA SER A 543 69.28 13.09 -42.04
C SER A 543 70.11 11.90 -42.52
N GLU A 544 69.92 10.67 -42.00
CA GLU A 544 70.61 9.47 -42.50
C GLU A 544 69.66 8.29 -42.77
N PRO A 545 69.92 7.50 -43.84
CA PRO A 545 69.04 6.39 -44.24
C PRO A 545 69.33 5.13 -43.40
N ILE A 546 68.28 4.45 -42.95
CA ILE A 546 68.38 3.17 -42.21
C ILE A 546 67.50 2.10 -42.88
N ASP A 547 68.07 0.89 -42.96
CA ASP A 547 67.74 -0.28 -43.77
C ASP A 547 66.40 -1.03 -43.51
N GLU A 548 66.06 -1.87 -44.49
CA GLU A 548 64.80 -2.54 -44.83
C GLU A 548 64.32 -3.74 -43.99
N HIS A 549 64.90 -4.04 -42.81
CA HIS A 549 64.53 -5.25 -42.06
C HIS A 549 63.91 -4.97 -40.69
N THR A 550 62.66 -5.44 -40.55
CA THR A 550 61.68 -5.16 -39.50
C THR A 550 61.13 -3.74 -39.57
N ASN A 551 60.01 -3.56 -40.28
CA ASN A 551 59.30 -2.28 -40.30
C ASN A 551 58.14 -2.32 -39.28
N PRO A 552 58.39 -2.01 -37.99
CA PRO A 552 57.35 -1.98 -36.95
C PRO A 552 56.23 -1.00 -37.28
N LEU A 553 56.48 -0.04 -38.18
CA LEU A 553 55.49 0.87 -38.74
C LEU A 553 54.37 0.16 -39.51
N THR A 554 54.67 -0.87 -40.30
CA THR A 554 53.65 -1.58 -41.10
C THR A 554 52.73 -2.43 -40.22
N SER A 555 53.30 -3.12 -39.22
CA SER A 555 52.55 -3.86 -38.20
C SER A 555 51.73 -2.96 -37.26
N MET A 556 52.20 -1.73 -37.02
CA MET A 556 51.47 -0.72 -36.26
C MET A 556 50.30 -0.14 -37.06
N ALA A 557 50.48 0.06 -38.37
CA ALA A 557 49.42 0.51 -39.27
C ALA A 557 48.27 -0.51 -39.40
N GLU A 558 48.55 -1.81 -39.54
CA GLU A 558 47.50 -2.86 -39.62
C GLU A 558 46.68 -2.98 -38.33
N ARG A 559 47.33 -2.87 -37.16
CA ARG A 559 46.62 -2.88 -35.86
C ARG A 559 45.75 -1.64 -35.65
N LEU A 560 46.23 -0.47 -36.10
CA LEU A 560 45.44 0.76 -36.07
C LEU A 560 44.22 0.66 -36.99
N HIS A 561 44.37 0.06 -38.17
CA HIS A 561 43.26 -0.16 -39.08
C HIS A 561 42.18 -1.06 -38.47
N GLN A 562 42.55 -2.19 -37.84
CA GLN A 562 41.60 -3.05 -37.13
C GLN A 562 40.89 -2.35 -35.95
N ARG A 563 41.59 -1.48 -35.23
CA ARG A 563 41.02 -0.71 -34.11
C ARG A 563 40.04 0.37 -34.57
N VAL A 564 40.31 1.02 -35.70
CA VAL A 564 39.37 1.98 -36.33
C VAL A 564 38.08 1.26 -36.76
N VAL A 565 38.18 0.07 -37.35
CA VAL A 565 37.00 -0.74 -37.72
C VAL A 565 36.18 -1.14 -36.48
N CYS A 566 36.82 -1.48 -35.36
CA CYS A 566 36.11 -1.79 -34.11
C CYS A 566 35.40 -0.57 -33.52
N LEU A 567 36.05 0.60 -33.47
CA LEU A 567 35.41 1.82 -32.94
C LEU A 567 34.22 2.29 -33.79
N SER A 568 34.28 2.15 -35.12
CA SER A 568 33.11 2.41 -35.97
C SER A 568 31.95 1.48 -35.63
N ARG A 569 32.23 0.22 -35.26
CA ARG A 569 31.21 -0.76 -34.86
C ARG A 569 30.59 -0.41 -33.50
N GLU A 570 31.41 0.02 -32.55
CA GLU A 570 30.95 0.50 -31.23
C GLU A 570 30.14 1.79 -31.32
N GLN A 571 30.58 2.76 -32.14
CA GLN A 571 29.83 3.98 -32.41
C GLN A 571 28.47 3.67 -33.03
N SER A 572 28.40 2.69 -33.94
CA SER A 572 27.14 2.23 -34.51
C SER A 572 26.21 1.59 -33.47
N ILE A 573 26.74 0.84 -32.50
CA ILE A 573 25.96 0.24 -31.40
C ILE A 573 25.41 1.33 -30.48
N LEU A 574 26.24 2.33 -30.13
CA LEU A 574 25.82 3.46 -29.30
C LEU A 574 24.74 4.31 -29.97
N GLN A 575 24.86 4.53 -31.28
CA GLN A 575 23.83 5.20 -32.08
C GLN A 575 22.49 4.45 -31.99
N GLN A 576 22.53 3.12 -32.13
CA GLN A 576 21.34 2.27 -32.09
C GLN A 576 20.70 2.20 -30.69
N ALA A 577 21.52 2.24 -29.63
CA ALA A 577 21.05 2.33 -28.25
C ALA A 577 20.35 3.67 -27.97
N ASN A 578 20.90 4.78 -28.50
CA ASN A 578 20.31 6.11 -28.34
C ASN A 578 18.95 6.22 -29.06
N GLU A 579 18.83 5.65 -30.26
CA GLU A 579 17.56 5.55 -30.97
C GLU A 579 16.52 4.67 -30.24
N SER A 580 16.97 3.65 -29.51
CA SER A 580 16.08 2.85 -28.67
C SER A 580 15.57 3.63 -27.46
N LEU A 581 16.45 4.38 -26.80
CA LEU A 581 16.10 5.24 -25.66
C LEU A 581 15.09 6.32 -26.02
N GLU A 582 15.23 6.97 -27.18
CA GLU A 582 14.25 7.96 -27.64
C GLU A 582 12.89 7.32 -28.00
N ARG A 583 12.88 6.07 -28.49
CA ARG A 583 11.62 5.31 -28.67
C ARG A 583 10.95 5.01 -27.33
N ASP A 584 11.70 4.50 -26.36
CA ASP A 584 11.17 4.15 -25.03
C ASP A 584 10.63 5.39 -24.31
N LYS A 585 11.32 6.54 -24.43
CA LYS A 585 10.86 7.83 -23.92
C LYS A 585 9.54 8.28 -24.54
N SER A 586 9.39 8.13 -25.86
CA SER A 586 8.14 8.45 -26.56
C SER A 586 6.99 7.54 -26.12
N GLU A 587 7.26 6.26 -25.88
CA GLU A 587 6.28 5.28 -25.42
C GLU A 587 5.83 5.55 -23.98
N LEU A 588 6.76 5.89 -23.09
CA LEU A 588 6.46 6.32 -21.72
C LEU A 588 5.62 7.62 -21.68
N GLN A 589 5.88 8.57 -22.58
CA GLN A 589 5.06 9.78 -22.70
C GLN A 589 3.60 9.46 -23.09
N LYS A 590 3.37 8.48 -23.96
CA LYS A 590 2.01 8.06 -24.33
C LYS A 590 1.29 7.36 -23.19
N GLU A 591 1.98 6.50 -22.45
CA GLU A 591 1.42 5.82 -21.27
C GLU A 591 1.09 6.82 -20.15
N LEU A 592 1.93 7.86 -19.95
CA LEU A 592 1.64 8.94 -19.01
C LEU A 592 0.36 9.69 -19.38
N GLN A 593 0.22 10.08 -20.65
CA GLN A 593 -0.96 10.77 -21.16
C GLN A 593 -2.23 9.92 -20.98
N LYS A 594 -2.14 8.61 -21.22
CA LYS A 594 -3.26 7.69 -21.01
C LYS A 594 -3.66 7.58 -19.53
N CYS A 595 -2.69 7.55 -18.61
CA CYS A 595 -2.96 7.58 -17.17
C CYS A 595 -3.64 8.88 -16.72
N GLU A 596 -3.26 10.03 -17.29
CA GLU A 596 -3.89 11.31 -17.01
C GLU A 596 -5.37 11.33 -17.47
N GLU A 597 -5.65 10.78 -18.65
CA GLU A 597 -7.01 10.63 -19.18
C GLU A 597 -7.88 9.70 -18.30
N GLU A 598 -7.33 8.57 -17.85
CA GLU A 598 -8.02 7.64 -16.93
C GLU A 598 -8.30 8.30 -15.56
N PHE A 599 -7.36 9.12 -15.05
CA PHE A 599 -7.53 9.83 -13.79
C PHE A 599 -8.66 10.87 -13.86
N GLU A 600 -8.76 11.63 -14.96
CA GLU A 600 -9.86 12.58 -15.13
C GLU A 600 -11.22 11.90 -15.36
N ALA A 601 -11.24 10.71 -15.99
CA ALA A 601 -12.47 9.92 -16.08
C ALA A 601 -12.96 9.47 -14.70
N LEU A 602 -12.07 8.99 -13.83
CA LEU A 602 -12.40 8.58 -12.46
C LEU A 602 -12.86 9.77 -11.60
N LYS A 603 -12.26 10.94 -11.80
CA LYS A 603 -12.65 12.16 -11.08
C LYS A 603 -14.07 12.60 -11.43
N LYS A 604 -14.45 12.57 -12.72
CA LYS A 604 -15.83 12.82 -13.15
C LYS A 604 -16.82 11.82 -12.55
N GLN A 605 -16.46 10.54 -12.51
CA GLN A 605 -17.30 9.49 -11.92
C GLN A 605 -17.48 9.69 -10.41
N SER A 606 -16.44 10.16 -9.70
CA SER A 606 -16.54 10.53 -8.28
C SER A 606 -17.44 11.74 -8.05
N GLU A 607 -17.42 12.74 -8.93
CA GLU A 607 -18.29 13.91 -8.84
C GLU A 607 -19.76 13.53 -9.12
N GLU A 608 -20.03 12.63 -10.05
CA GLU A 608 -21.38 12.10 -10.32
C GLU A 608 -21.95 11.34 -9.11
N VAL A 609 -21.15 10.49 -8.46
CA VAL A 609 -21.57 9.77 -7.23
C VAL A 609 -21.81 10.75 -6.08
N SER A 610 -21.00 11.80 -5.95
CA SER A 610 -21.20 12.84 -4.93
C SER A 610 -22.50 13.63 -5.14
N ASN A 611 -22.94 13.81 -6.39
CA ASN A 611 -24.19 14.51 -6.71
C ASN A 611 -25.44 13.63 -6.56
N MET A 612 -25.29 12.30 -6.58
CA MET A 612 -26.38 11.34 -6.34
C MET A 612 -26.80 11.22 -4.87
N VAL A 613 -25.98 11.71 -3.92
CA VAL A 613 -26.37 11.81 -2.51
C VAL A 613 -27.18 13.10 -2.33
N HIS A 614 -28.52 12.98 -2.38
CA HIS A 614 -29.40 14.12 -2.15
C HIS A 614 -29.29 14.60 -0.70
N GLN A 615 -28.43 15.60 -0.47
CA GLN A 615 -28.18 16.25 0.81
C GLN A 615 -29.48 16.66 1.53
N ASP A 616 -30.54 16.96 0.77
CA ASP A 616 -31.85 17.32 1.29
C ASP A 616 -32.61 16.14 1.93
N GLU A 617 -32.45 14.91 1.42
CA GLU A 617 -33.04 13.72 2.03
C GLU A 617 -32.31 13.33 3.32
N LEU A 618 -30.98 13.46 3.33
CA LEU A 618 -30.18 13.25 4.53
C LEU A 618 -30.56 14.25 5.64
N ASN A 619 -30.75 15.53 5.28
CA ASN A 619 -31.19 16.56 6.22
C ASN A 619 -32.60 16.30 6.77
N LYS A 620 -33.54 15.79 5.94
CA LYS A 620 -34.89 15.40 6.39
C LYS A 620 -34.83 14.22 7.36
N LEU A 621 -34.02 13.20 7.08
CA LEU A 621 -33.86 12.04 7.96
C LEU A 621 -33.23 12.41 9.30
N LEU A 622 -32.23 13.31 9.30
CA LEU A 622 -31.61 13.82 10.53
C LEU A 622 -32.61 14.58 11.41
N GLU A 623 -33.45 15.43 10.81
CA GLU A 623 -34.48 16.17 11.55
C GLU A 623 -35.55 15.23 12.12
N LEU A 624 -35.93 14.19 11.38
CA LEU A 624 -36.91 13.19 11.85
C LEU A 624 -36.35 12.33 13.00
N ASN A 625 -35.05 12.02 12.97
CA ASN A 625 -34.37 11.31 14.03
C ASN A 625 -34.27 12.15 15.31
N ARG A 626 -33.95 13.46 15.17
CA ARG A 626 -33.96 14.43 16.27
C ARG A 626 -35.32 14.49 16.99
N GLN A 627 -36.42 14.49 16.22
CA GLN A 627 -37.78 14.49 16.77
C GLN A 627 -38.14 13.18 17.48
N LEU A 628 -37.64 12.04 17.01
CA LEU A 628 -37.82 10.75 17.68
C LEU A 628 -37.05 10.68 19.01
N GLU A 629 -35.84 11.21 19.05
CA GLU A 629 -35.05 11.30 20.28
C GLU A 629 -35.76 12.14 21.35
N GLU A 630 -36.30 13.31 20.99
CA GLU A 630 -37.09 14.15 21.90
C GLU A 630 -38.33 13.41 22.45
N ARG A 631 -39.03 12.65 21.60
CA ARG A 631 -40.18 11.84 22.05
C ARG A 631 -39.77 10.71 22.99
N CYS A 632 -38.65 10.05 22.71
CA CYS A 632 -38.10 9.01 23.58
C CYS A 632 -37.68 9.57 24.95
N GLU A 633 -37.10 10.77 24.97
CA GLU A 633 -36.72 11.48 26.20
C GLU A 633 -37.93 11.80 27.08
N LEU A 634 -39.03 12.27 26.47
CA LEU A 634 -40.30 12.53 27.16
C LEU A 634 -40.90 11.24 27.73
N LEU A 635 -40.86 10.14 26.97
CA LEU A 635 -41.37 8.85 27.42
C LEU A 635 -40.58 8.32 28.63
N ARG A 636 -39.24 8.46 28.61
CA ARG A 636 -38.38 8.10 29.74
C ARG A 636 -38.71 8.90 31.00
N LYS A 637 -38.96 10.21 30.87
CA LYS A 637 -39.36 11.08 31.99
C LYS A 637 -40.71 10.65 32.58
N GLU A 638 -41.68 10.30 31.74
CA GLU A 638 -43.00 9.84 32.21
C GLU A 638 -42.92 8.46 32.89
N VAL A 639 -42.16 7.52 32.34
CA VAL A 639 -41.92 6.20 32.99
C VAL A 639 -41.27 6.38 34.36
N LYS A 640 -40.31 7.31 34.48
CA LYS A 640 -39.69 7.64 35.77
C LYS A 640 -40.71 8.20 36.76
N ARG A 641 -41.56 9.14 36.33
CA ARG A 641 -42.64 9.72 37.14
C ARG A 641 -43.61 8.65 37.63
N GLN A 642 -43.97 7.70 36.78
CA GLN A 642 -44.86 6.58 37.13
C GLN A 642 -44.22 5.64 38.16
N ARG A 643 -42.93 5.30 38.01
CA ARG A 643 -42.19 4.51 39.02
C ARG A 643 -42.15 5.22 40.38
N GLU A 644 -41.89 6.53 40.39
CA GLU A 644 -41.88 7.34 41.62
C GLU A 644 -43.27 7.48 42.27
N ALA A 645 -44.35 7.49 41.48
CA ALA A 645 -45.72 7.45 41.98
C ALA A 645 -46.03 6.07 42.61
N PHE A 646 -45.69 4.99 41.91
CA PHE A 646 -45.89 3.62 42.39
C PHE A 646 -45.14 3.34 43.69
N HIS A 647 -43.89 3.80 43.81
CA HIS A 647 -43.12 3.65 45.05
C HIS A 647 -43.73 4.43 46.23
N ARG A 648 -44.33 5.61 45.99
CA ARG A 648 -45.07 6.36 47.02
C ARG A 648 -46.32 5.60 47.46
N ASP A 649 -47.11 5.08 46.52
CA ASP A 649 -48.33 4.32 46.83
C ASP A 649 -48.04 3.02 47.59
N ARG A 650 -46.95 2.32 47.25
CA ARG A 650 -46.47 1.15 47.97
C ARG A 650 -46.04 1.48 49.40
N ALA A 651 -45.30 2.57 49.60
CA ALA A 651 -44.91 3.02 50.94
C ALA A 651 -46.14 3.37 51.79
N HIS A 652 -47.18 3.95 51.19
CA HIS A 652 -48.45 4.20 51.87
C HIS A 652 -49.21 2.90 52.22
N HIS A 653 -49.17 1.87 51.37
CA HIS A 653 -49.76 0.56 51.66
C HIS A 653 -49.01 -0.21 52.76
N GLU A 654 -47.68 -0.16 52.78
CA GLU A 654 -46.87 -0.82 53.81
C GLU A 654 -47.10 -0.18 55.21
N LEU A 655 -47.30 1.14 55.28
CA LEU A 655 -47.68 1.82 56.53
C LEU A 655 -49.11 1.48 56.98
N ALA A 656 -50.05 1.27 56.05
CA ALA A 656 -51.42 0.84 56.37
C ALA A 656 -51.49 -0.62 56.84
N SER A 657 -50.63 -1.50 56.30
CA SER A 657 -50.54 -2.92 56.67
C SER A 657 -50.03 -3.15 58.11
N VAL A 658 -49.10 -2.29 58.57
CA VAL A 658 -48.55 -2.36 59.94
C VAL A 658 -49.62 -2.00 61.00
N LEU A 659 -50.63 -1.21 60.64
CA LEU A 659 -51.73 -0.83 61.55
C LEU A 659 -52.83 -1.91 61.70
N VAL A 660 -52.92 -2.89 60.78
CA VAL A 660 -53.99 -3.91 60.78
C VAL A 660 -53.56 -5.22 61.46
N SER A 661 -52.27 -5.40 61.73
CA SER A 661 -51.68 -6.69 62.14
C SER A 661 -51.65 -6.94 63.66
N THR A 662 -52.42 -6.20 64.46
CA THR A 662 -52.50 -6.39 65.92
C THR A 662 -53.89 -6.85 66.37
N HIS A 663 -54.35 -8.06 65.98
CA HIS A 663 -55.31 -8.81 66.80
C HIS A 663 -55.46 -10.31 66.44
N LYS A 664 -55.26 -11.12 67.49
CA LYS A 664 -55.95 -12.37 67.89
C LYS A 664 -55.61 -13.72 67.24
N ASP A 665 -54.90 -14.50 68.06
CA ASP A 665 -55.16 -15.88 68.49
C ASP A 665 -56.41 -16.61 67.94
N SER A 666 -56.21 -17.81 67.39
CA SER A 666 -57.09 -18.97 67.64
C SER A 666 -56.33 -20.29 67.41
N LYS A 667 -56.29 -21.13 68.45
CA LYS A 667 -55.55 -22.41 68.56
C LYS A 667 -56.36 -23.63 68.08
N GLU A 668 -57.32 -23.46 67.18
CA GLU A 668 -58.18 -24.58 66.73
C GLU A 668 -57.86 -25.12 65.33
N THR A 669 -56.90 -24.54 64.61
CA THR A 669 -56.47 -25.02 63.28
C THR A 669 -55.28 -25.99 63.31
N GLU A 670 -54.62 -26.15 64.46
CA GLU A 670 -53.40 -26.95 64.59
C GLU A 670 -53.65 -28.46 64.72
N PHE A 671 -54.86 -28.87 65.12
CA PHE A 671 -55.22 -30.29 65.25
C PHE A 671 -55.67 -30.94 63.93
N ALA A 672 -56.14 -30.15 62.96
CA ALA A 672 -56.54 -30.67 61.64
C ALA A 672 -55.34 -30.95 60.72
N LEU A 673 -54.20 -30.28 60.94
CA LEU A 673 -52.99 -30.44 60.12
C LEU A 673 -52.14 -31.67 60.50
N ARG A 674 -52.28 -32.19 61.73
CA ARG A 674 -51.47 -33.32 62.20
C ARG A 674 -52.00 -34.69 61.76
N ALA A 675 -53.24 -34.79 61.27
CA ALA A 675 -53.81 -36.02 60.71
C ALA A 675 -53.42 -36.27 59.23
N ALA A 676 -52.93 -35.25 58.52
CA ALA A 676 -52.53 -35.36 57.11
C ALA A 676 -51.04 -35.76 56.91
N ALA A 677 -50.24 -35.76 57.98
CA ALA A 677 -48.79 -35.95 57.91
C ALA A 677 -48.31 -37.41 57.79
N GLY A 678 -49.22 -38.39 57.68
CA GLY A 678 -48.90 -39.82 57.70
C GLY A 678 -48.33 -40.43 56.41
N GLY A 679 -48.24 -39.66 55.32
CA GLY A 679 -47.75 -40.17 54.02
C GLY A 679 -46.84 -39.21 53.24
N VAL A 680 -46.44 -38.10 53.86
CA VAL A 680 -45.79 -36.97 53.16
C VAL A 680 -44.25 -36.99 53.28
N PHE A 681 -43.70 -37.74 54.23
CA PHE A 681 -42.26 -37.71 54.53
C PHE A 681 -41.35 -38.26 53.42
N GLU A 682 -41.73 -39.32 52.70
CA GLU A 682 -40.87 -39.88 51.62
C GLU A 682 -40.89 -39.03 50.35
N LYS A 683 -42.05 -38.45 50.00
CA LYS A 683 -42.20 -37.60 48.82
C LYS A 683 -41.50 -36.25 49.01
N ASP A 684 -41.58 -35.68 50.21
CA ASP A 684 -40.88 -34.44 50.55
C ASP A 684 -39.37 -34.64 50.68
N MET A 685 -38.91 -35.79 51.20
CA MET A 685 -37.49 -36.13 51.22
C MET A 685 -36.92 -36.32 49.81
N LEU A 686 -37.65 -36.96 48.89
CA LEU A 686 -37.22 -37.12 47.50
C LEU A 686 -37.25 -35.79 46.73
N SER A 687 -38.23 -34.93 47.00
CA SER A 687 -38.28 -33.56 46.47
C SER A 687 -37.12 -32.70 46.98
N LEU A 688 -36.79 -32.81 48.27
CA LEU A 688 -35.64 -32.13 48.86
C LEU A 688 -34.31 -32.64 48.29
N ALA A 689 -34.19 -33.96 48.06
CA ALA A 689 -33.01 -34.55 47.43
C ALA A 689 -32.87 -34.12 45.95
N ALA A 690 -33.99 -34.03 45.21
CA ALA A 690 -34.00 -33.56 43.83
C ALA A 690 -33.62 -32.08 43.72
N THR A 691 -34.19 -31.23 44.57
CA THR A 691 -33.86 -29.79 44.62
C THR A 691 -32.42 -29.55 45.09
N GLN A 692 -31.92 -30.35 46.04
CA GLN A 692 -30.52 -30.28 46.45
C GLN A 692 -29.57 -30.73 45.32
N SER A 693 -29.90 -31.80 44.60
CA SER A 693 -29.14 -32.27 43.44
C SER A 693 -29.12 -31.23 42.31
N GLN A 694 -30.25 -30.55 42.05
CA GLN A 694 -30.32 -29.46 41.09
C GLN A 694 -29.42 -28.29 41.49
N ARG A 695 -29.49 -27.84 42.76
CA ARG A 695 -28.61 -26.78 43.27
C ARG A 695 -27.13 -27.17 43.19
N ASP A 696 -26.79 -28.43 43.50
CA ASP A 696 -25.42 -28.91 43.39
C ASP A 696 -24.92 -28.92 41.94
N ASN A 697 -25.80 -29.21 40.97
CA ASN A 697 -25.48 -29.14 39.54
C ASN A 697 -25.34 -27.68 39.05
N GLU A 698 -26.20 -26.77 39.49
CA GLU A 698 -26.08 -25.33 39.21
C GLU A 698 -24.78 -24.76 39.81
N ILE A 699 -24.43 -25.12 41.05
CA ILE A 699 -23.16 -24.72 41.68
C ILE A 699 -21.96 -25.27 40.91
N LYS A 700 -22.01 -26.52 40.42
CA LYS A 700 -20.95 -27.08 39.56
C LYS A 700 -20.83 -26.31 38.24
N PHE A 701 -21.95 -26.01 37.58
CA PHE A 701 -21.96 -25.22 36.36
C PHE A 701 -21.38 -23.82 36.57
N MET A 702 -21.81 -23.13 37.63
CA MET A 702 -21.28 -21.80 37.99
C MET A 702 -19.79 -21.85 38.31
N ARG A 703 -19.31 -22.89 39.00
CA ARG A 703 -17.87 -23.09 39.25
C ARG A 703 -17.09 -23.33 37.96
N MET A 704 -17.63 -24.09 37.02
CA MET A 704 -17.01 -24.28 35.70
C MET A 704 -16.95 -22.96 34.92
N LYS A 705 -18.03 -22.17 34.94
CA LYS A 705 -18.06 -20.87 34.25
C LYS A 705 -17.10 -19.87 34.88
N ILE A 706 -16.96 -19.86 36.21
CA ILE A 706 -15.96 -19.06 36.92
C ILE A 706 -14.55 -19.47 36.49
N ALA A 707 -14.24 -20.77 36.45
CA ALA A 707 -12.92 -21.24 36.01
C ALA A 707 -12.61 -20.89 34.55
N GLU A 708 -13.61 -20.91 33.67
CA GLU A 708 -13.48 -20.50 32.28
C GLU A 708 -13.20 -19.01 32.15
N LEU A 709 -13.97 -18.16 32.85
CA LEU A 709 -13.74 -16.71 32.89
C LEU A 709 -12.39 -16.35 33.53
N GLU A 710 -11.96 -17.08 34.56
CA GLU A 710 -10.64 -16.91 35.15
C GLU A 710 -9.53 -17.23 34.13
N LYS A 711 -9.68 -18.31 33.36
CA LYS A 711 -8.75 -18.66 32.28
C LYS A 711 -8.70 -17.57 31.21
N GLU A 712 -9.85 -17.12 30.71
CA GLU A 712 -9.95 -16.05 29.72
C GLU A 712 -9.29 -14.75 30.23
N ASN A 713 -9.52 -14.39 31.49
CA ASN A 713 -8.92 -13.22 32.12
C ASN A 713 -7.38 -13.36 32.22
N THR A 714 -6.85 -14.56 32.50
CA THR A 714 -5.40 -14.80 32.46
C THR A 714 -4.82 -14.67 31.06
N ASP A 715 -5.54 -15.11 30.03
CA ASP A 715 -5.08 -15.03 28.64
C ASP A 715 -5.16 -13.60 28.09
N LEU A 716 -6.22 -12.85 28.44
CA LEU A 716 -6.31 -11.41 28.18
C LEU A 716 -5.18 -10.65 28.87
N LYS A 717 -4.85 -11.00 30.12
CA LYS A 717 -3.73 -10.37 30.83
C LYS A 717 -2.38 -10.63 30.13
N LYS A 718 -2.12 -11.85 29.66
CA LYS A 718 -0.92 -12.17 28.86
C LYS A 718 -0.90 -11.38 27.54
N SER A 719 -2.04 -11.26 26.87
CA SER A 719 -2.19 -10.48 25.63
C SER A 719 -1.92 -9.00 25.87
N CYS A 720 -2.46 -8.41 26.94
CA CYS A 720 -2.16 -7.04 27.35
C CYS A 720 -0.67 -6.83 27.69
N GLU A 721 -0.04 -7.76 28.40
CA GLU A 721 1.40 -7.71 28.70
C GLU A 721 2.25 -7.79 27.42
N HIS A 722 1.85 -8.62 26.44
CA HIS A 722 2.50 -8.68 25.14
C HIS A 722 2.33 -7.38 24.35
N ASN A 723 1.11 -6.85 24.24
CA ASN A 723 0.84 -5.59 23.56
C ASN A 723 1.62 -4.42 24.18
N ASN A 724 1.71 -4.37 25.52
CA ASN A 724 2.53 -3.36 26.20
C ASN A 724 4.02 -3.48 25.86
N LYS A 725 4.57 -4.70 25.77
CA LYS A 725 5.97 -4.90 25.33
C LYS A 725 6.19 -4.40 23.91
N VAL A 726 5.28 -4.73 23.00
CA VAL A 726 5.33 -4.28 21.60
C VAL A 726 5.24 -2.75 21.49
N ILE A 727 4.36 -2.12 22.28
CA ILE A 727 4.26 -0.64 22.33
C ILE A 727 5.58 -0.01 22.83
N VAL A 728 6.21 -0.60 23.86
CA VAL A 728 7.49 -0.12 24.39
C VAL A 728 8.60 -0.26 23.33
N GLU A 729 8.65 -1.36 22.60
CA GLU A 729 9.59 -1.56 21.50
C GLU A 729 9.40 -0.53 20.38
N TYR A 730 8.16 -0.33 19.91
CA TYR A 730 7.87 0.70 18.90
C TYR A 730 8.20 2.12 19.38
N THR A 731 7.93 2.43 20.65
CA THR A 731 8.28 3.73 21.23
C THR A 731 9.79 3.95 21.18
N LYS A 732 10.56 2.92 21.52
CA LYS A 732 12.03 2.95 21.47
C LYS A 732 12.55 3.11 20.03
N GLU A 733 11.98 2.39 19.06
CA GLU A 733 12.33 2.53 17.64
C GLU A 733 12.05 3.95 17.11
N ILE A 734 10.90 4.54 17.49
CA ILE A 734 10.54 5.92 17.13
C ILE A 734 11.56 6.91 17.72
N GLU A 735 11.99 6.72 18.96
CA GLU A 735 13.01 7.57 19.57
C GLU A 735 14.37 7.48 18.87
N VAL A 736 14.78 6.27 18.48
CA VAL A 736 16.00 6.05 17.69
C VAL A 736 15.89 6.73 16.33
N MET A 737 14.77 6.58 15.63
CA MET A 737 14.54 7.26 14.34
C MET A 737 14.58 8.78 14.48
N LYS A 738 13.94 9.35 15.51
CA LYS A 738 14.01 10.79 15.79
C LYS A 738 15.44 11.25 16.09
N SER A 739 16.22 10.44 16.82
CA SER A 739 17.64 10.73 17.07
C SER A 739 18.45 10.72 15.77
N ASN A 740 18.27 9.71 14.91
CA ASN A 740 18.94 9.60 13.62
C ASN A 740 18.56 10.76 12.69
N GLN A 741 17.28 11.16 12.67
CA GLN A 741 16.82 12.30 11.90
C GLN A 741 17.46 13.61 12.37
N ARG A 742 17.59 13.83 13.69
CA ARG A 742 18.33 14.99 14.23
C ARG A 742 19.78 15.00 13.77
N VAL A 743 20.47 13.86 13.84
CA VAL A 743 21.85 13.72 13.36
C VAL A 743 21.95 14.01 11.86
N GLN A 744 21.01 13.50 11.06
CA GLN A 744 21.00 13.74 9.61
C GLN A 744 20.80 15.21 9.27
N VAL A 745 19.88 15.90 9.95
CA VAL A 745 19.68 17.36 9.80
C VAL A 745 20.95 18.12 10.18
N SER A 746 21.63 17.73 11.27
CA SER A 746 22.92 18.31 11.65
C SER A 746 24.03 18.05 10.62
N ILE A 747 24.10 16.86 10.02
CA ILE A 747 25.05 16.53 8.95
C ILE A 747 24.79 17.39 7.71
N GLU A 748 23.53 17.51 7.27
CA GLU A 748 23.17 18.35 6.11
C GLU A 748 23.45 19.83 6.37
N TYR A 749 23.22 20.29 7.61
CA TYR A 749 23.59 21.64 8.02
C TYR A 749 25.11 21.88 7.91
N VAL A 750 25.93 20.94 8.40
CA VAL A 750 27.40 21.03 8.30
C VAL A 750 27.86 20.94 6.84
N LYS A 751 27.27 20.05 6.03
CA LYS A 751 27.57 19.98 4.59
C LYS A 751 27.30 21.30 3.90
N ASN A 752 26.15 21.93 4.16
CA ASN A 752 25.81 23.23 3.57
C ASN A 752 26.80 24.33 3.95
N ILE A 753 27.26 24.34 5.20
CA ILE A 753 28.33 25.24 5.66
C ILE A 753 29.63 24.99 4.90
N ILE A 754 30.03 23.71 4.75
CA ILE A 754 31.24 23.34 4.01
C ILE A 754 31.12 23.73 2.53
N TYR A 755 29.98 23.49 1.89
CA TYR A 755 29.74 23.89 0.50
C TYR A 755 29.82 25.40 0.33
N GLN A 756 29.19 26.19 1.21
CA GLN A 756 29.28 27.65 1.17
C GLN A 756 30.72 28.13 1.36
N PHE A 757 31.49 27.48 2.23
CA PHE A 757 32.89 27.80 2.47
C PHE A 757 33.79 27.47 1.26
N LEU A 758 33.58 26.32 0.63
CA LEU A 758 34.35 25.87 -0.54
C LEU A 758 34.02 26.69 -1.79
N CYS A 759 32.75 27.06 -1.98
CA CYS A 759 32.31 27.87 -3.12
C CYS A 759 32.55 29.39 -2.95
N ALA A 760 32.96 29.85 -1.77
CA ALA A 760 33.27 31.25 -1.52
C ALA A 760 34.66 31.65 -2.08
N ASN A 761 34.75 32.85 -2.64
CA ASN A 761 36.01 33.50 -3.02
C ASN A 761 36.93 33.67 -1.80
N GLU A 762 38.24 33.73 -2.01
CA GLU A 762 39.24 33.67 -0.93
C GLU A 762 39.06 34.76 0.15
N ASP A 763 38.71 35.99 -0.23
CA ASP A 763 38.39 37.08 0.71
C ASP A 763 37.09 36.84 1.51
N LEU A 764 36.09 36.22 0.89
CA LEU A 764 34.82 35.91 1.52
C LEU A 764 34.94 34.68 2.44
N ARG A 765 35.74 33.69 2.02
CA ARG A 765 36.08 32.49 2.79
C ARG A 765 36.71 32.87 4.12
N MET A 766 37.66 33.81 4.14
CA MET A 766 38.27 34.29 5.37
C MET A 766 37.27 35.01 6.30
N ARG A 767 36.25 35.70 5.76
CA ARG A 767 35.18 36.34 6.55
C ARG A 767 34.12 35.35 7.05
N LEU A 768 33.99 34.19 6.41
CA LEU A 768 33.07 33.14 6.83
C LEU A 768 33.59 32.33 8.01
N ILE A 769 34.91 32.18 8.18
CA ILE A 769 35.52 31.39 9.27
C ILE A 769 34.99 31.81 10.67
N PRO A 770 34.91 33.10 11.03
CA PRO A 770 34.36 33.53 12.32
C PRO A 770 32.88 33.22 12.50
N ALA A 771 32.09 33.37 11.42
CA ALA A 771 30.67 33.06 11.43
C ALA A 771 30.44 31.55 11.60
N ILE A 772 31.23 30.73 10.90
CA ILE A 772 31.20 29.26 11.00
C ILE A 772 31.56 28.80 12.41
N GLY A 773 32.63 29.33 13.00
CA GLY A 773 32.99 28.97 14.38
C GLY A 773 32.03 29.49 15.45
N THR A 774 31.19 30.48 15.12
CA THR A 774 30.08 30.92 15.99
C THR A 774 28.90 29.96 15.87
N VAL A 775 28.56 29.58 14.65
CA VAL A 775 27.47 28.65 14.34
C VAL A 775 27.75 27.22 14.84
N LEU A 776 29.01 26.78 14.78
CA LEU A 776 29.46 25.48 15.27
C LEU A 776 29.96 25.53 16.72
N GLU A 777 29.76 26.66 17.41
CA GLU A 777 30.08 26.84 18.83
C GLU A 777 31.52 26.46 19.22
N PHE A 778 32.51 26.88 18.44
CA PHE A 778 33.92 26.59 18.73
C PHE A 778 34.33 27.13 20.10
N ASN A 779 35.07 26.31 20.84
CA ASN A 779 35.59 26.72 22.13
C ASN A 779 36.72 27.76 21.97
N ALA A 780 37.06 28.45 23.06
CA ALA A 780 38.06 29.52 23.03
C ALA A 780 39.44 29.05 22.53
N LYS A 781 39.78 27.77 22.73
CA LYS A 781 41.04 27.19 22.27
C LYS A 781 41.02 26.97 20.76
N GLU A 782 39.94 26.40 20.22
CA GLU A 782 39.74 26.19 18.78
C GLU A 782 39.70 27.51 18.01
N LYS A 783 39.00 28.52 18.55
CA LYS A 783 38.99 29.88 17.98
C LYS A 783 40.41 30.46 17.89
N GLN A 784 41.23 30.24 18.93
CA GLN A 784 42.61 30.72 18.96
C GLN A 784 43.51 29.96 17.98
N ASP A 785 43.40 28.62 17.93
CA ASP A 785 44.18 27.77 17.03
C ASP A 785 43.89 28.10 15.55
N ILE A 786 42.62 28.41 15.22
CA ILE A 786 42.22 28.83 13.86
C ILE A 786 42.79 30.20 13.49
N LEU A 787 42.82 31.17 14.42
CA LEU A 787 43.43 32.47 14.18
C LEU A 787 44.95 32.36 13.99
N VAL A 788 45.60 31.44 14.69
CA VAL A 788 47.04 31.17 14.55
C VAL A 788 47.33 30.52 13.18
N ALA A 789 46.51 29.55 12.77
CA ALA A 789 46.66 28.89 11.48
C ALA A 789 46.27 29.79 10.29
N ASN A 790 45.39 30.77 10.50
CA ASN A 790 44.88 31.67 9.47
C ASN A 790 45.01 33.15 9.91
N PRO A 791 46.20 33.76 9.80
CA PRO A 791 46.47 35.11 10.30
C PRO A 791 45.65 36.22 9.63
N LYS A 792 45.12 35.95 8.42
CA LYS A 792 44.26 36.87 7.66
C LYS A 792 42.77 36.77 8.07
N CYS A 793 42.42 35.85 8.96
CA CYS A 793 41.05 35.65 9.44
C CYS A 793 40.65 36.82 10.38
N PRO A 794 39.45 37.39 10.24
CA PRO A 794 38.92 38.34 11.21
C PRO A 794 38.78 37.67 12.59
N LYS A 795 38.81 38.46 13.66
CA LYS A 795 38.64 37.94 15.02
C LYS A 795 37.23 37.36 15.19
N PHE A 796 37.13 36.25 15.93
CA PHE A 796 35.85 35.69 16.38
C PHE A 796 35.18 36.69 17.34
N HIS A 797 33.88 36.95 17.12
CA HIS A 797 33.05 37.77 18.01
C HIS A 797 32.66 37.01 19.28
#